data_AF-A0A2D9TD32-F1
#
_entry.id   AF-A0A2D9TD32-F1
#
_cell.length_a   1.000
_cell.length_b   1.000
_cell.length_c   1.000
_cell.angle_alpha   90.00
_cell.angle_beta   90.00
_cell.angle_gamma   90.00
#
_symmetry.space_group_name_H-M   'P 1'
#
loop_
_entity.id
_entity.type
_entity.pdbx_description
1 polymer ?
#
loop_
_entity_poly.entity_id
_entity_poly.type
_entity_poly.pdbx_seq_one_letter_code
_entity_poly.pdbx_strand_id
1 'polypeptide(L)'
;MLRLPSLLALALGGLVLTAEPTAAQTVQTIANQNRCSTSGVTGISNQLAATQMCMNPGAFVRFAPHSGVVLNNGGVRPYLQASARDALHRAARSVTVRINSAFRTLADQYVLYHADSCYRPAVPGQSNHQSGRALDVSNASSIRSAMEAQGCRWFGSSDPVHFDCPGSDLRSHAVRAFQRLWNVNNPGDRIAEDGSYGPMTASRLARSPANGFAHDGCSSVCTPSAESCNGRDDDCDGRTDEGIAARGCGTDTGRCQRGTQRCSGGSWGSCEGSVGPRSERCDGVDDDCDGRIDDDLSRTCGSDVGACMTGEQVCSAGTWGACAGEVGPERERCNEIDDDCDGETDDDEVCEVEELVMQLATWGDTDSDVDGDGRSDACAPADGYLDCHLASGHGFERTVPGPLVGLDGYEDPARFSTVRMGDIDGDGLADVCLRETDGVRCWTSTGEGFGAELRGPALGDADGFDQAPQFTTLRMGDVDGDGLADLCARWADGLRCYRSTGHGFEPHGTLDELSDANGYGTVARYGTIRMGDVNGDGRDDVCARDENGMRCWLSDGRDFDARLEGPRWSDTAGFDQTERWSTIRLADVDGDGRADLCARTARGFECHPAGTRGFGDPYRGPAMTASEGWDEPSLYATIRLADVDGDGQADLCARERSGFTCWLFGGRGFDERIEGPPLGDDAGWDREERFRTLRMADIDRDGRADVCAVADEGLRCWRAESRGFDIEIPGPAWMGPEWTEPAQLGSLRLGGGRPRNPLTEFVDPHAAEGGCGCATPGRRPPGGAGALLLVFGWVLWRRRR
;
A
#
# COMPACT_ATOMS: atom_id res chain seq x y z
N MET A 1 23.02 -72.23 32.50
CA MET A 1 22.61 -73.57 32.97
C MET A 1 21.72 -74.16 31.89
N LEU A 2 21.94 -75.29 31.22
CA LEU A 2 22.95 -76.35 31.10
C LEU A 2 22.89 -76.76 29.60
N ARG A 3 23.98 -76.78 28.84
CA ARG A 3 24.87 -77.94 28.57
C ARG A 3 24.19 -79.21 28.00
N LEU A 4 24.36 -79.38 26.68
CA LEU A 4 24.74 -80.58 25.89
C LEU A 4 25.22 -81.81 26.68
N PRO A 5 25.10 -83.07 26.16
CA PRO A 5 25.99 -83.57 25.07
C PRO A 5 25.40 -84.67 24.12
N SER A 6 25.85 -84.72 22.86
CA SER A 6 26.70 -85.80 22.25
C SER A 6 25.96 -87.12 21.94
N LEU A 7 26.28 -87.98 20.96
CA LEU A 7 27.31 -88.15 19.92
C LEU A 7 26.81 -89.36 19.08
N LEU A 8 27.03 -89.38 17.76
CA LEU A 8 27.78 -90.40 16.99
C LEU A 8 27.17 -90.70 15.60
N ALA A 9 28.04 -90.62 14.59
CA ALA A 9 27.81 -90.91 13.18
C ALA A 9 28.01 -92.40 12.87
N LEU A 10 27.30 -92.96 11.87
CA LEU A 10 27.83 -93.34 10.56
C LEU A 10 26.84 -94.22 9.75
N ALA A 11 26.54 -93.72 8.55
CA ALA A 11 26.31 -94.36 7.25
C ALA A 11 25.80 -95.83 7.14
N LEU A 12 24.72 -96.02 6.35
CA LEU A 12 24.76 -96.66 5.02
C LEU A 12 23.37 -96.74 4.37
N GLY A 13 23.25 -96.11 3.20
CA GLY A 13 22.49 -96.50 2.00
C GLY A 13 21.07 -97.11 2.08
N GLY A 14 20.14 -96.47 1.38
CA GLY A 14 19.11 -97.19 0.62
C GLY A 14 17.68 -96.64 0.70
N LEU A 15 17.14 -96.26 -0.46
CA LEU A 15 15.74 -95.99 -0.80
C LEU A 15 15.10 -94.70 -0.26
N VAL A 16 15.29 -93.61 -1.03
CA VAL A 16 14.27 -92.57 -1.17
C VAL A 16 13.13 -93.18 -1.98
N LEU A 17 11.98 -93.42 -1.33
CA LEU A 17 10.71 -93.62 -2.02
C LEU A 17 10.39 -92.37 -2.82
N THR A 18 10.68 -92.39 -4.12
CA THR A 18 10.13 -91.44 -5.08
C THR A 18 8.62 -91.65 -5.13
N ALA A 19 7.85 -90.69 -4.63
CA ALA A 19 6.43 -90.61 -4.93
C ALA A 19 6.29 -90.52 -6.47
N GLU A 20 5.55 -91.45 -7.07
CA GLU A 20 5.21 -91.38 -8.49
C GLU A 20 4.51 -90.03 -8.78
N PRO A 21 4.79 -89.39 -9.93
CA PRO A 21 4.11 -88.17 -10.31
C PRO A 21 2.64 -88.53 -10.57
N THR A 22 1.73 -88.06 -9.71
CA THR A 22 0.30 -88.11 -9.97
C THR A 22 0.03 -87.50 -11.34
N ALA A 23 -0.56 -88.28 -12.26
CA ALA A 23 -0.92 -87.81 -13.59
C ALA A 23 -1.66 -86.47 -13.50
N ALA A 24 -1.22 -85.47 -14.29
CA ALA A 24 -1.80 -84.13 -14.27
C ALA A 24 -3.31 -84.20 -14.52
N GLN A 25 -4.11 -83.69 -13.59
CA GLN A 25 -5.57 -83.67 -13.72
C GLN A 25 -5.97 -82.82 -14.94
N THR A 26 -6.84 -83.35 -15.80
CA THR A 26 -7.44 -82.62 -16.92
C THR A 26 -8.82 -82.07 -16.55
N VAL A 27 -9.32 -81.10 -17.31
CA VAL A 27 -10.69 -80.56 -17.17
C VAL A 27 -11.73 -81.69 -17.17
N GLN A 28 -11.58 -82.70 -18.03
CA GLN A 28 -12.46 -83.87 -18.05
C GLN A 28 -12.36 -84.72 -16.78
N THR A 29 -11.16 -84.95 -16.25
CA THR A 29 -11.02 -85.72 -15.00
C THR A 29 -11.64 -85.00 -13.81
N ILE A 30 -11.66 -83.66 -13.79
CA ILE A 30 -12.38 -82.88 -12.79
C ILE A 30 -13.89 -83.03 -12.97
N ALA A 31 -14.39 -82.91 -14.21
CA ALA A 31 -15.82 -83.09 -14.51
C ALA A 31 -16.35 -84.47 -14.06
N ASN A 32 -15.58 -85.53 -14.31
CA ASN A 32 -15.94 -86.90 -13.93
C ASN A 32 -15.99 -87.16 -12.41
N GLN A 33 -15.48 -86.25 -11.58
CA GLN A 33 -15.67 -86.33 -10.13
C GLN A 33 -17.14 -86.09 -9.73
N ASN A 34 -17.96 -85.62 -10.68
CA ASN A 34 -19.40 -85.42 -10.53
C ASN A 34 -19.77 -84.53 -9.33
N ARG A 35 -18.93 -83.54 -9.05
CA ARG A 35 -19.18 -82.50 -8.03
C ARG A 35 -19.66 -81.26 -8.77
N CYS A 36 -20.80 -80.69 -8.37
CA CYS A 36 -21.26 -79.43 -8.93
C CYS A 36 -20.42 -78.24 -8.41
N SER A 37 -19.12 -78.23 -8.77
CA SER A 37 -18.10 -77.30 -8.30
C SER A 37 -17.04 -77.08 -9.37
N THR A 38 -16.66 -75.82 -9.56
CA THR A 38 -15.63 -75.41 -10.51
C THR A 38 -14.23 -75.28 -9.88
N SER A 39 -14.11 -75.52 -8.57
CA SER A 39 -12.86 -75.32 -7.81
C SER A 39 -11.66 -76.08 -8.40
N GLY A 40 -11.89 -77.30 -8.93
CA GLY A 40 -10.84 -78.13 -9.53
C GLY A 40 -10.26 -77.61 -10.84
N VAL A 41 -10.88 -76.62 -11.50
CA VAL A 41 -10.39 -76.01 -12.74
C VAL A 41 -9.99 -74.54 -12.57
N THR A 42 -9.74 -74.10 -11.33
CA THR A 42 -9.41 -72.69 -11.03
C THR A 42 -8.19 -72.19 -11.82
N GLY A 43 -7.16 -73.03 -11.98
CA GLY A 43 -5.93 -72.66 -12.69
C GLY A 43 -6.19 -72.31 -14.17
N ILE A 44 -6.72 -73.26 -14.94
CA ILE A 44 -7.04 -73.01 -16.36
C ILE A 44 -8.12 -71.95 -16.54
N SER A 45 -9.08 -71.85 -15.62
CA SER A 45 -10.11 -70.82 -15.69
C SER A 45 -9.52 -69.42 -15.49
N ASN A 46 -8.53 -69.25 -14.60
CA ASN A 46 -7.85 -67.97 -14.47
C ASN A 46 -7.07 -67.61 -15.74
N GLN A 47 -6.39 -68.57 -16.37
CA GLN A 47 -5.71 -68.34 -17.65
C GLN A 47 -6.67 -68.00 -18.79
N LEU A 48 -7.84 -68.64 -18.84
CA LEU A 48 -8.87 -68.33 -19.84
C LEU A 48 -9.46 -66.95 -19.65
N ALA A 49 -9.73 -66.56 -18.39
CA ALA A 49 -10.18 -65.21 -18.07
C ALA A 49 -9.13 -64.16 -18.49
N ALA A 50 -7.86 -64.40 -18.17
CA ALA A 50 -6.75 -63.52 -18.55
C ALA A 50 -6.57 -63.45 -20.07
N THR A 51 -6.63 -64.59 -20.76
CA THR A 51 -6.53 -64.66 -22.23
C THR A 51 -7.67 -63.90 -22.89
N GLN A 52 -8.91 -64.04 -22.38
CA GLN A 52 -10.05 -63.30 -22.91
C GLN A 52 -9.93 -61.78 -22.69
N MET A 53 -9.44 -61.34 -21.52
CA MET A 53 -9.21 -59.91 -21.23
C MET A 53 -8.06 -59.32 -22.03
N CYS A 54 -7.02 -60.10 -22.32
CA CYS A 54 -5.94 -59.66 -23.18
C CYS A 54 -6.37 -59.57 -24.66
N MET A 55 -7.15 -60.54 -25.16
CA MET A 55 -7.67 -60.51 -26.53
C MET A 55 -8.76 -59.46 -26.75
N ASN A 56 -9.39 -58.99 -25.68
CA ASN A 56 -10.39 -57.93 -25.72
C ASN A 56 -10.22 -57.00 -24.50
N PRO A 57 -9.23 -56.08 -24.52
CA PRO A 57 -8.97 -55.17 -23.42
C PRO A 57 -10.21 -54.35 -23.06
N GLY A 58 -10.55 -54.31 -21.77
CA GLY A 58 -11.75 -53.60 -21.28
C GLY A 58 -13.06 -54.37 -21.39
N ALA A 59 -13.07 -55.61 -21.90
CA ALA A 59 -14.28 -56.44 -21.97
C ALA A 59 -14.92 -56.71 -20.60
N PHE A 60 -14.10 -56.84 -19.56
CA PHE A 60 -14.55 -57.08 -18.20
C PHE A 60 -13.86 -56.15 -17.20
N VAL A 61 -14.62 -55.73 -16.20
CA VAL A 61 -14.17 -54.96 -15.05
C VAL A 61 -14.49 -55.71 -13.76
N ARG A 62 -13.75 -55.42 -12.69
CA ARG A 62 -14.06 -55.97 -11.38
C ARG A 62 -15.30 -55.27 -10.80
N PHE A 63 -16.24 -56.05 -10.27
CA PHE A 63 -17.42 -55.50 -9.59
C PHE A 63 -17.33 -55.54 -8.05
N ALA A 64 -16.27 -56.14 -7.50
CA ALA A 64 -16.02 -56.18 -6.06
C ALA A 64 -14.58 -55.75 -5.76
N PRO A 65 -14.30 -55.11 -4.60
CA PRO A 65 -15.23 -54.86 -3.48
C PRO A 65 -16.25 -53.73 -3.74
N HIS A 66 -17.45 -53.85 -3.15
CA HIS A 66 -18.49 -52.81 -3.11
C HIS A 66 -19.37 -53.02 -1.87
N SER A 67 -19.74 -51.95 -1.15
CA SER A 67 -20.41 -52.04 0.16
C SER A 67 -21.76 -52.78 0.13
N GLY A 68 -22.50 -52.68 -0.97
CA GLY A 68 -23.77 -53.38 -1.18
C GLY A 68 -23.68 -54.75 -1.87
N VAL A 69 -22.48 -55.25 -2.19
CA VAL A 69 -22.28 -56.53 -2.89
C VAL A 69 -21.52 -57.52 -2.02
N VAL A 70 -22.10 -58.69 -1.81
CA VAL A 70 -21.51 -59.77 -1.00
C VAL A 70 -21.28 -61.01 -1.88
N LEU A 71 -20.06 -61.52 -1.90
CA LEU A 71 -19.72 -62.78 -2.56
C LEU A 71 -19.93 -63.94 -1.58
N ASN A 72 -20.80 -64.89 -1.90
CA ASN A 72 -21.15 -65.98 -0.99
C ASN A 72 -20.06 -67.07 -0.88
N ASN A 73 -19.08 -67.07 -1.78
CA ASN A 73 -17.93 -67.97 -1.73
C ASN A 73 -16.71 -67.37 -2.46
N GLY A 74 -15.51 -67.82 -2.13
CA GLY A 74 -14.25 -67.38 -2.78
C GLY A 74 -14.05 -67.89 -4.21
N GLY A 75 -14.97 -68.73 -4.71
CA GLY A 75 -14.97 -69.21 -6.10
C GLY A 75 -15.70 -68.28 -7.08
N VAL A 76 -16.36 -67.23 -6.59
CA VAL A 76 -16.99 -66.23 -7.46
C VAL A 76 -15.90 -65.40 -8.13
N ARG A 77 -15.80 -65.50 -9.46
CA ARG A 77 -14.93 -64.63 -10.26
C ARG A 77 -15.59 -63.25 -10.37
N PRO A 78 -15.03 -62.18 -9.76
CA PRO A 78 -15.74 -60.92 -9.58
C PRO A 78 -15.67 -60.02 -10.81
N TYR A 79 -15.87 -60.60 -11.99
CA TYR A 79 -15.80 -59.92 -13.28
C TYR A 79 -17.18 -59.83 -13.92
N LEU A 80 -17.48 -58.67 -14.48
CA LEU A 80 -18.65 -58.40 -15.32
C LEU A 80 -18.25 -57.41 -16.43
N GLN A 81 -19.05 -57.30 -17.48
CA GLN A 81 -18.94 -56.15 -18.39
C GLN A 81 -19.21 -54.85 -17.62
N ALA A 82 -18.63 -53.74 -18.07
CA ALA A 82 -18.79 -52.44 -17.41
C ALA A 82 -20.27 -52.07 -17.21
N SER A 83 -21.11 -52.25 -18.24
CA SER A 83 -22.56 -51.98 -18.17
C SER A 83 -23.29 -52.87 -17.16
N ALA A 84 -22.94 -54.15 -17.07
CA ALA A 84 -23.52 -55.08 -16.11
C ALA A 84 -23.05 -54.78 -14.68
N ARG A 85 -21.77 -54.42 -14.50
CA ARG A 85 -21.20 -53.97 -13.22
C ARG A 85 -21.90 -52.70 -12.73
N ASP A 86 -22.10 -51.73 -13.61
CA ASP A 86 -22.74 -50.46 -13.27
C ASP A 86 -24.19 -50.66 -12.86
N ALA A 87 -24.92 -51.54 -13.56
CA ALA A 87 -26.29 -51.93 -13.18
C ALA A 87 -26.34 -52.61 -11.81
N LEU A 88 -25.43 -53.56 -11.56
CA LEU A 88 -25.29 -54.21 -10.25
C LEU A 88 -24.99 -53.20 -9.14
N HIS A 89 -24.03 -52.29 -9.36
CA HIS A 89 -23.63 -51.28 -8.36
C HIS A 89 -24.77 -50.31 -8.06
N ARG A 90 -25.53 -49.87 -9.07
CA ARG A 90 -26.70 -49.02 -8.85
C ARG A 90 -27.80 -49.74 -8.05
N ALA A 91 -28.06 -51.01 -8.33
CA ALA A 91 -29.00 -51.81 -7.53
C ALA A 91 -28.47 -52.01 -6.09
N ALA A 92 -27.17 -52.23 -5.95
CA ALA A 92 -26.50 -52.43 -4.67
C ALA A 92 -26.46 -51.18 -3.77
N ARG A 93 -26.85 -50.00 -4.27
CA ARG A 93 -27.03 -48.80 -3.43
C ARG A 93 -28.28 -48.88 -2.55
N SER A 94 -29.31 -49.62 -2.99
CA SER A 94 -30.61 -49.70 -2.30
C SER A 94 -30.87 -51.05 -1.65
N VAL A 95 -30.18 -52.12 -2.07
CA VAL A 95 -30.32 -53.46 -1.50
C VAL A 95 -28.98 -54.19 -1.43
N THR A 96 -28.79 -55.09 -0.46
CA THR A 96 -27.62 -55.97 -0.45
C THR A 96 -27.80 -57.11 -1.45
N VAL A 97 -26.91 -57.22 -2.44
CA VAL A 97 -26.91 -58.29 -3.46
C VAL A 97 -25.93 -59.40 -3.06
N ARG A 98 -26.42 -60.63 -2.86
CA ARG A 98 -25.62 -61.79 -2.46
C ARG A 98 -25.38 -62.73 -3.65
N ILE A 99 -24.16 -62.76 -4.15
CA ILE A 99 -23.80 -63.40 -5.42
C ILE A 99 -23.21 -64.80 -5.17
N ASN A 100 -23.82 -65.81 -5.79
CA ASN A 100 -23.38 -67.21 -5.81
C ASN A 100 -22.45 -67.50 -6.99
N SER A 101 -22.68 -66.87 -8.14
CA SER A 101 -21.87 -67.03 -9.36
C SER A 101 -22.00 -65.78 -10.24
N ALA A 102 -20.92 -65.44 -10.94
CA ALA A 102 -20.86 -64.34 -11.89
C ALA A 102 -20.19 -64.85 -13.19
N PHE A 103 -19.16 -64.18 -13.71
CA PHE A 103 -18.45 -64.64 -14.90
C PHE A 103 -17.94 -66.08 -14.76
N ARG A 104 -18.36 -66.95 -15.69
CA ARG A 104 -17.89 -68.35 -15.81
C ARG A 104 -17.11 -68.50 -17.09
N THR A 105 -15.95 -69.15 -17.02
CA THR A 105 -15.14 -69.44 -18.20
C THR A 105 -15.66 -70.65 -18.97
N LEU A 106 -15.07 -70.94 -20.13
CA LEU A 106 -15.41 -72.12 -20.90
C LEU A 106 -15.09 -73.43 -20.13
N ALA A 107 -14.00 -73.46 -19.35
CA ALA A 107 -13.64 -74.61 -18.50
C ALA A 107 -14.60 -74.79 -17.32
N ASP A 108 -15.02 -73.68 -16.69
CA ASP A 108 -16.06 -73.71 -15.65
C ASP A 108 -17.34 -74.34 -16.17
N GLN A 109 -17.82 -73.84 -17.32
CA GLN A 109 -19.07 -74.31 -17.91
C GLN A 109 -18.95 -75.77 -18.37
N TYR A 110 -17.78 -76.21 -18.83
CA TYR A 110 -17.52 -77.61 -19.18
C TYR A 110 -17.70 -78.54 -17.98
N VAL A 111 -17.08 -78.21 -16.83
CA VAL A 111 -17.21 -79.02 -15.61
C VAL A 111 -18.65 -79.08 -15.14
N LEU A 112 -19.35 -77.94 -15.13
CA LEU A 112 -20.76 -77.91 -14.73
C LEU A 112 -21.66 -78.70 -15.68
N TYR A 113 -21.40 -78.64 -17.00
CA TYR A 113 -22.20 -79.34 -18.02
C TYR A 113 -22.06 -80.86 -17.97
N HIS A 114 -20.88 -81.36 -17.62
CA HIS A 114 -20.57 -82.78 -17.60
C HIS A 114 -20.67 -83.44 -16.22
N ALA A 115 -21.03 -82.69 -15.18
CA ALA A 115 -21.35 -83.23 -13.87
C ALA A 115 -22.87 -83.51 -13.77
N ASP A 116 -23.27 -84.79 -13.67
CA ASP A 116 -24.66 -85.22 -13.47
C ASP A 116 -25.32 -84.62 -12.22
N SER A 117 -24.54 -84.18 -11.23
CA SER A 117 -25.02 -83.53 -10.00
C SER A 117 -25.43 -82.07 -10.18
N CYS A 118 -25.19 -81.45 -11.34
CA CYS A 118 -25.61 -80.08 -11.62
C CYS A 118 -26.98 -80.02 -12.30
N TYR A 119 -27.84 -79.13 -11.80
CA TYR A 119 -29.15 -78.91 -12.40
C TYR A 119 -29.07 -78.00 -13.65
N ARG A 120 -29.48 -78.54 -14.80
CA ARG A 120 -29.67 -77.83 -16.10
C ARG A 120 -28.54 -76.89 -16.55
N PRO A 121 -27.27 -77.33 -16.55
CA PRO A 121 -26.18 -76.54 -17.10
C PRO A 121 -26.35 -76.32 -18.61
N ALA A 122 -26.06 -75.10 -19.09
CA ALA A 122 -26.01 -74.82 -20.52
C ALA A 122 -24.78 -75.48 -21.17
N VAL A 123 -24.89 -75.80 -22.46
CA VAL A 123 -23.76 -76.29 -23.26
C VAL A 123 -22.61 -75.28 -23.20
N PRO A 124 -21.34 -75.70 -23.04
CA PRO A 124 -20.22 -74.77 -23.06
C PRO A 124 -20.20 -73.95 -24.35
N GLY A 125 -19.97 -72.64 -24.22
CA GLY A 125 -20.05 -71.68 -25.33
C GLY A 125 -21.46 -71.11 -25.54
N GLN A 126 -22.47 -71.64 -24.84
CA GLN A 126 -23.86 -71.13 -24.90
C GLN A 126 -24.33 -70.53 -23.57
N SER A 127 -23.59 -70.66 -22.46
CA SER A 127 -23.97 -70.04 -21.20
C SER A 127 -23.76 -68.52 -21.23
N ASN A 128 -24.80 -67.78 -20.84
CA ASN A 128 -24.75 -66.33 -20.68
C ASN A 128 -23.73 -65.86 -19.61
N HIS A 129 -23.37 -66.69 -18.63
CA HIS A 129 -22.27 -66.38 -17.70
C HIS A 129 -20.92 -66.21 -18.40
N GLN A 130 -20.72 -66.85 -19.56
CA GLN A 130 -19.51 -66.72 -20.36
C GLN A 130 -19.46 -65.39 -21.13
N SER A 131 -20.59 -64.69 -21.22
CA SER A 131 -20.61 -63.32 -21.75
C SER A 131 -20.21 -62.27 -20.70
N GLY A 132 -20.14 -62.62 -19.41
CA GLY A 132 -19.87 -61.67 -18.32
C GLY A 132 -20.99 -60.68 -18.04
N ARG A 133 -22.24 -61.01 -18.40
CA ARG A 133 -23.43 -60.23 -18.04
C ARG A 133 -24.30 -60.87 -16.95
N ALA A 134 -24.11 -62.16 -16.70
CA ALA A 134 -25.03 -62.96 -15.92
C ALA A 134 -24.60 -63.11 -14.45
N LEU A 135 -25.57 -63.16 -13.56
CA LEU A 135 -25.41 -63.30 -12.12
C LEU A 135 -26.39 -64.34 -11.57
N ASP A 136 -25.87 -65.27 -10.78
CA ASP A 136 -26.69 -66.13 -9.93
C ASP A 136 -26.60 -65.60 -8.50
N VAL A 137 -27.74 -65.33 -7.88
CA VAL A 137 -27.83 -64.73 -6.54
C VAL A 137 -28.60 -65.62 -5.56
N SER A 138 -28.29 -65.54 -4.27
CA SER A 138 -29.00 -66.32 -3.24
C SER A 138 -30.27 -65.63 -2.73
N ASN A 139 -30.42 -64.33 -2.97
CA ASN A 139 -31.52 -63.52 -2.44
C ASN A 139 -32.36 -62.84 -3.54
N ALA A 140 -32.56 -63.54 -4.66
CA ALA A 140 -33.26 -63.03 -5.85
C ALA A 140 -34.62 -62.39 -5.55
N SER A 141 -35.44 -63.02 -4.72
CA SER A 141 -36.77 -62.50 -4.34
C SER A 141 -36.71 -61.11 -3.69
N SER A 142 -35.67 -60.84 -2.90
CA SER A 142 -35.50 -59.57 -2.19
C SER A 142 -34.88 -58.45 -3.03
N ILE A 143 -34.15 -58.79 -4.10
CA ILE A 143 -33.42 -57.81 -4.91
C ILE A 143 -34.03 -57.59 -6.29
N ARG A 144 -35.00 -58.42 -6.69
CA ARG A 144 -35.55 -58.48 -8.06
C ARG A 144 -35.95 -57.10 -8.58
N SER A 145 -36.77 -56.36 -7.85
CA SER A 145 -37.25 -55.05 -8.28
C SER A 145 -36.10 -54.05 -8.46
N ALA A 146 -35.09 -54.08 -7.59
CA ALA A 146 -33.93 -53.21 -7.69
C ALA A 146 -33.05 -53.56 -8.90
N MET A 147 -32.86 -54.86 -9.18
CA MET A 147 -32.09 -55.34 -10.33
C MET A 147 -32.82 -55.07 -11.66
N GLU A 148 -34.13 -55.32 -11.73
CA GLU A 148 -34.95 -55.03 -12.92
C GLU A 148 -35.01 -53.54 -13.23
N ALA A 149 -35.06 -52.67 -12.21
CA ALA A 149 -34.97 -51.22 -12.38
C ALA A 149 -33.65 -50.74 -13.01
N GLN A 150 -32.58 -51.53 -12.91
CA GLN A 150 -31.29 -51.23 -13.53
C GLN A 150 -31.08 -51.93 -14.88
N GLY A 151 -32.13 -52.52 -15.43
CA GLY A 151 -32.11 -53.20 -16.73
C GLY A 151 -31.63 -54.64 -16.69
N CYS A 152 -31.52 -55.26 -15.51
CA CYS A 152 -31.23 -56.69 -15.41
C CYS A 152 -32.51 -57.53 -15.52
N ARG A 153 -32.54 -58.49 -16.45
CA ARG A 153 -33.67 -59.39 -16.67
C ARG A 153 -33.58 -60.63 -15.78
N TRP A 154 -34.57 -60.79 -14.89
CA TRP A 154 -34.74 -62.03 -14.12
C TRP A 154 -35.34 -63.15 -14.98
N PHE A 155 -34.86 -64.39 -14.81
CA PHE A 155 -35.25 -65.53 -15.67
C PHE A 155 -36.54 -66.24 -15.25
N GLY A 156 -37.20 -65.78 -14.20
CA GLY A 156 -38.47 -66.35 -13.77
C GLY A 156 -38.32 -67.59 -12.89
N SER A 157 -39.44 -68.25 -12.61
CA SER A 157 -39.50 -69.44 -11.75
C SER A 157 -38.74 -70.65 -12.30
N SER A 158 -38.42 -70.67 -13.59
CA SER A 158 -37.60 -71.72 -14.21
C SER A 158 -36.12 -71.66 -13.83
N ASP A 159 -35.62 -70.47 -13.49
CA ASP A 159 -34.27 -70.26 -12.95
C ASP A 159 -34.30 -69.07 -11.98
N PRO A 160 -34.77 -69.30 -10.73
CA PRO A 160 -35.16 -68.24 -9.82
C PRO A 160 -33.96 -67.44 -9.27
N VAL A 161 -32.74 -67.95 -9.42
CA VAL A 161 -31.52 -67.29 -8.92
C VAL A 161 -30.88 -66.38 -9.97
N HIS A 162 -31.34 -66.44 -11.22
CA HIS A 162 -30.56 -65.97 -12.35
C HIS A 162 -31.01 -64.62 -12.92
N PHE A 163 -30.05 -63.74 -13.18
CA PHE A 163 -30.23 -62.43 -13.81
C PHE A 163 -29.27 -62.23 -14.99
N ASP A 164 -29.78 -61.72 -16.11
CA ASP A 164 -28.97 -61.18 -17.20
C ASP A 164 -28.99 -59.65 -17.19
N CYS A 165 -27.83 -59.04 -16.95
CA CYS A 165 -27.69 -57.57 -16.94
C CYS A 165 -27.28 -56.99 -18.31
N PRO A 166 -27.35 -55.66 -18.49
CA PRO A 166 -27.01 -55.00 -19.76
C PRO A 166 -25.57 -55.29 -20.22
N GLY A 167 -25.39 -55.61 -21.51
CA GLY A 167 -24.08 -55.90 -22.11
C GLY A 167 -24.16 -56.47 -23.52
N SER A 168 -23.01 -56.66 -24.17
CA SER A 168 -22.85 -57.32 -25.48
C SER A 168 -22.62 -58.83 -25.33
N ASP A 169 -22.95 -59.64 -26.34
CA ASP A 169 -22.81 -61.10 -26.20
C ASP A 169 -21.36 -61.53 -26.49
N LEU A 170 -20.61 -61.82 -25.44
CA LEU A 170 -19.19 -62.18 -25.53
C LEU A 170 -18.94 -63.70 -25.48
N ARG A 171 -19.97 -64.54 -25.68
CA ARG A 171 -19.81 -66.00 -25.65
C ARG A 171 -18.83 -66.52 -26.70
N SER A 172 -18.84 -65.97 -27.91
CA SER A 172 -17.89 -66.32 -28.99
C SER A 172 -16.45 -65.94 -28.63
N HIS A 173 -16.24 -64.83 -27.93
CA HIS A 173 -14.93 -64.40 -27.45
C HIS A 173 -14.37 -65.36 -26.38
N ALA A 174 -15.23 -65.89 -25.50
CA ALA A 174 -14.82 -66.90 -24.51
C ALA A 174 -14.35 -68.20 -25.18
N VAL A 175 -14.99 -68.60 -26.28
CA VAL A 175 -14.56 -69.76 -27.07
C VAL A 175 -13.24 -69.48 -27.77
N ARG A 176 -13.10 -68.31 -28.38
CA ARG A 176 -11.87 -67.91 -29.09
C ARG A 176 -10.66 -67.81 -28.15
N ALA A 177 -10.86 -67.33 -26.92
CA ALA A 177 -9.82 -67.29 -25.90
C ALA A 177 -9.26 -68.68 -25.57
N PHE A 178 -10.13 -69.70 -25.48
CA PHE A 178 -9.66 -71.07 -25.32
C PHE A 178 -8.92 -71.59 -26.56
N GLN A 179 -9.46 -71.34 -27.76
CA GLN A 179 -8.81 -71.79 -29.01
C GLN A 179 -7.40 -71.20 -29.12
N ARG A 180 -7.24 -69.92 -28.76
CA ARG A 180 -5.94 -69.25 -28.70
C ARG A 180 -5.02 -69.87 -27.64
N LEU A 181 -5.50 -70.03 -26.40
CA LEU A 181 -4.72 -70.63 -25.32
C LEU A 181 -4.25 -72.05 -25.68
N TRP A 182 -5.12 -72.85 -26.31
CA TRP A 182 -4.78 -74.17 -26.80
C TRP A 182 -3.69 -74.11 -27.86
N ASN A 183 -3.83 -73.26 -28.88
CA ASN A 183 -2.89 -73.15 -30.00
C ASN A 183 -1.50 -72.70 -29.56
N VAL A 184 -1.40 -71.79 -28.58
CA VAL A 184 -0.12 -71.35 -28.02
C VAL A 184 0.63 -72.52 -27.36
N ASN A 185 -0.10 -73.38 -26.64
CA ASN A 185 0.50 -74.47 -25.87
C ASN A 185 0.62 -75.80 -26.63
N ASN A 186 -0.02 -75.90 -27.79
CA ASN A 186 -0.05 -77.11 -28.60
C ASN A 186 0.22 -76.77 -30.08
N PRO A 187 1.42 -76.26 -30.41
CA PRO A 187 1.72 -75.77 -31.75
C PRO A 187 1.59 -76.84 -32.85
N GLY A 188 1.67 -78.13 -32.48
CA GLY A 188 1.46 -79.29 -33.37
C GLY A 188 0.03 -79.85 -33.44
N ASP A 189 -0.92 -79.38 -32.63
CA ASP A 189 -2.34 -79.81 -32.64
C ASP A 189 -3.26 -78.57 -32.66
N ARG A 190 -3.09 -77.69 -33.65
CA ARG A 190 -3.84 -76.42 -33.72
C ARG A 190 -5.31 -76.63 -34.11
N ILE A 191 -6.17 -75.76 -33.57
CA ILE A 191 -7.59 -75.64 -33.94
C ILE A 191 -7.89 -74.23 -34.46
N ALA A 192 -8.98 -74.08 -35.23
CA ALA A 192 -9.41 -72.77 -35.72
C ALA A 192 -9.79 -71.85 -34.54
N GLU A 193 -9.38 -70.58 -34.59
CA GLU A 193 -9.76 -69.54 -33.63
C GLU A 193 -11.01 -68.78 -34.10
N ASP A 194 -12.06 -69.52 -34.44
CA ASP A 194 -13.28 -68.97 -35.04
C ASP A 194 -14.29 -68.45 -34.00
N GLY A 195 -14.15 -68.81 -32.73
CA GLY A 195 -15.12 -68.51 -31.66
C GLY A 195 -16.32 -69.45 -31.62
N SER A 196 -16.29 -70.58 -32.35
CA SER A 196 -17.36 -71.59 -32.41
C SER A 196 -17.03 -72.83 -31.56
N TYR A 197 -17.98 -73.25 -30.71
CA TYR A 197 -17.80 -74.41 -29.85
C TYR A 197 -18.18 -75.71 -30.58
N GLY A 198 -17.28 -76.20 -31.43
CA GLY A 198 -17.43 -77.46 -32.17
C GLY A 198 -16.75 -78.68 -31.50
N PRO A 199 -16.87 -79.88 -32.09
CA PRO A 199 -16.29 -81.12 -31.55
C PRO A 199 -14.76 -81.05 -31.33
N MET A 200 -14.05 -80.32 -32.19
CA MET A 200 -12.60 -80.10 -32.03
C MET A 200 -12.31 -79.31 -30.75
N THR A 201 -12.91 -78.13 -30.59
CA THR A 201 -12.80 -77.29 -29.39
C THR A 201 -13.16 -78.06 -28.12
N ALA A 202 -14.27 -78.81 -28.15
CA ALA A 202 -14.73 -79.61 -27.00
C ALA A 202 -13.72 -80.69 -26.58
N SER A 203 -13.17 -81.44 -27.55
CA SER A 203 -12.17 -82.48 -27.29
C SER A 203 -10.86 -81.93 -26.73
N ARG A 204 -10.44 -80.74 -27.18
CA ARG A 204 -9.23 -80.07 -26.68
C ARG A 204 -9.44 -79.52 -25.27
N LEU A 205 -10.60 -78.93 -25.01
CA LEU A 205 -10.93 -78.43 -23.68
C LEU A 205 -10.97 -79.56 -22.65
N ALA A 206 -11.55 -80.70 -23.01
CA ALA A 206 -11.58 -81.91 -22.18
C ALA A 206 -10.17 -82.39 -21.76
N ARG A 207 -9.21 -82.35 -22.69
CA ARG A 207 -7.81 -82.77 -22.49
C ARG A 207 -6.93 -81.73 -21.82
N SER A 208 -7.44 -80.50 -21.64
CA SER A 208 -6.63 -79.40 -21.11
C SER A 208 -6.29 -79.64 -19.64
N PRO A 209 -5.07 -79.29 -19.18
CA PRO A 209 -4.68 -79.42 -17.78
C PRO A 209 -5.53 -78.51 -16.90
N ALA A 210 -6.13 -79.06 -15.85
CA ALA A 210 -7.05 -78.33 -14.96
C ALA A 210 -6.35 -77.18 -14.19
N ASN A 211 -5.06 -77.35 -13.93
CA ASN A 211 -4.22 -76.33 -13.28
C ASN A 211 -3.72 -75.24 -14.25
N GLY A 212 -3.99 -75.36 -15.56
CA GLY A 212 -3.50 -74.44 -16.58
C GLY A 212 -2.34 -75.00 -17.39
N PHE A 213 -2.09 -74.35 -18.54
CA PHE A 213 -0.97 -74.65 -19.43
C PHE A 213 0.30 -73.89 -19.05
N ALA A 214 1.44 -74.26 -19.66
CA ALA A 214 2.74 -73.64 -19.38
C ALA A 214 2.86 -72.19 -19.90
N HIS A 215 2.17 -71.85 -20.98
CA HIS A 215 2.16 -70.52 -21.58
C HIS A 215 0.75 -69.93 -21.54
N ASP A 216 0.65 -68.61 -21.38
CA ASP A 216 -0.64 -67.92 -21.47
C ASP A 216 -1.01 -67.66 -22.94
N GLY A 217 -2.31 -67.55 -23.24
CA GLY A 217 -2.79 -67.45 -24.63
C GLY A 217 -2.36 -66.18 -25.38
N CYS A 218 -1.79 -65.21 -24.68
CA CYS A 218 -1.27 -63.97 -25.24
C CYS A 218 0.26 -63.89 -25.32
N SER A 219 0.99 -64.94 -24.92
CA SER A 219 2.44 -64.98 -25.09
C SER A 219 2.78 -64.93 -26.58
N SER A 220 3.59 -63.93 -26.98
CA SER A 220 4.08 -63.76 -28.34
C SER A 220 5.09 -64.85 -28.68
N VAL A 221 4.96 -65.47 -29.86
CA VAL A 221 6.05 -66.23 -30.49
C VAL A 221 7.10 -65.20 -30.88
N CYS A 222 8.29 -65.24 -30.27
CA CYS A 222 9.38 -64.30 -30.51
C CYS A 222 10.03 -64.55 -31.88
N THR A 223 10.27 -63.47 -32.65
CA THR A 223 11.04 -63.46 -33.90
C THR A 223 12.21 -62.48 -33.70
N PRO A 224 13.48 -62.93 -33.78
CA PRO A 224 14.63 -62.10 -33.39
C PRO A 224 14.75 -60.78 -34.15
N SER A 225 14.88 -59.68 -33.42
CA SER A 225 15.14 -58.32 -33.91
C SER A 225 16.02 -57.57 -32.91
N ALA A 226 16.60 -56.42 -33.29
CA ALA A 226 17.49 -55.67 -32.39
C ALA A 226 16.75 -55.18 -31.13
N GLU A 227 17.38 -55.38 -29.96
CA GLU A 227 16.84 -55.06 -28.64
C GLU A 227 16.31 -53.62 -28.54
N SER A 228 15.04 -53.51 -28.14
CA SER A 228 14.37 -52.24 -27.85
C SER A 228 13.80 -52.28 -26.43
N CYS A 229 13.92 -51.18 -25.68
CA CYS A 229 13.52 -51.12 -24.27
C CYS A 229 11.99 -51.24 -24.10
N ASN A 230 11.46 -52.45 -24.14
CA ASN A 230 10.03 -52.74 -24.21
C ASN A 230 9.61 -53.93 -23.32
N GLY A 231 10.58 -54.59 -22.66
CA GLY A 231 10.35 -55.64 -21.68
C GLY A 231 10.14 -57.00 -22.32
N ARG A 232 10.49 -57.09 -23.60
CA ARG A 232 10.52 -58.30 -24.38
C ARG A 232 11.98 -58.56 -24.70
N ASP A 233 12.29 -59.83 -24.67
CA ASP A 233 13.46 -60.40 -25.33
C ASP A 233 13.19 -60.27 -26.84
N ASP A 234 13.61 -59.18 -27.48
CA ASP A 234 13.29 -58.88 -28.88
C ASP A 234 14.18 -59.70 -29.82
N ASP A 235 15.40 -60.04 -29.40
CA ASP A 235 16.37 -60.86 -30.11
C ASP A 235 16.30 -62.36 -29.76
N CYS A 236 15.46 -62.71 -28.79
CA CYS A 236 15.12 -64.06 -28.35
C CYS A 236 16.31 -64.84 -27.76
N ASP A 237 17.29 -64.18 -27.14
CA ASP A 237 18.48 -64.79 -26.55
C ASP A 237 18.29 -65.29 -25.10
N GLY A 238 17.13 -65.00 -24.50
CA GLY A 238 16.76 -65.38 -23.14
C GLY A 238 17.14 -64.34 -22.08
N ARG A 239 17.67 -63.18 -22.47
CA ARG A 239 17.81 -61.99 -21.64
C ARG A 239 16.76 -60.98 -22.08
N THR A 240 16.69 -59.82 -21.43
CA THR A 240 15.60 -58.87 -21.67
C THR A 240 16.19 -57.47 -21.58
N ASP A 241 16.12 -56.76 -22.70
CA ASP A 241 16.58 -55.39 -22.88
C ASP A 241 18.09 -55.17 -22.59
N GLU A 242 18.94 -56.15 -22.88
CA GLU A 242 20.39 -56.03 -22.76
C GLU A 242 21.05 -55.33 -23.95
N GLY A 243 22.29 -54.84 -23.76
CA GLY A 243 23.04 -54.16 -24.83
C GLY A 243 22.47 -52.82 -25.30
N ILE A 244 21.32 -52.38 -24.77
CA ILE A 244 20.69 -51.10 -25.09
C ILE A 244 21.50 -49.94 -24.51
N ALA A 245 21.95 -49.04 -25.38
CA ALA A 245 22.65 -47.83 -24.96
C ALA A 245 21.76 -46.93 -24.09
N ALA A 246 22.36 -46.34 -23.06
CA ALA A 246 21.69 -45.36 -22.23
C ALA A 246 21.24 -44.17 -23.10
N ARG A 247 20.03 -43.66 -22.87
CA ARG A 247 19.48 -42.53 -23.64
C ARG A 247 19.42 -41.25 -22.81
N GLY A 248 19.53 -40.11 -23.47
CA GLY A 248 19.28 -38.81 -22.86
C GLY A 248 17.81 -38.64 -22.48
N CYS A 249 17.57 -37.88 -21.42
CA CYS A 249 16.24 -37.55 -20.90
C CYS A 249 16.28 -36.19 -20.20
N GLY A 250 15.11 -35.57 -19.98
CA GLY A 250 15.03 -34.20 -19.46
C GLY A 250 15.35 -33.14 -20.52
N THR A 251 15.40 -31.88 -20.09
CA THR A 251 15.74 -30.72 -20.94
C THR A 251 16.91 -29.94 -20.35
N ASP A 252 17.56 -29.12 -21.18
CA ASP A 252 18.53 -28.08 -20.81
C ASP A 252 17.95 -26.66 -21.00
N THR A 253 16.62 -26.56 -21.06
CA THR A 253 15.86 -25.30 -21.02
C THR A 253 15.85 -24.75 -19.60
N GLY A 254 16.13 -23.45 -19.43
CA GLY A 254 16.11 -22.80 -18.13
C GLY A 254 17.09 -23.40 -17.12
N ARG A 255 16.61 -23.67 -15.92
CA ARG A 255 17.36 -24.31 -14.83
C ARG A 255 17.50 -25.84 -15.00
N CYS A 256 16.71 -26.44 -15.88
CA CYS A 256 16.71 -27.88 -16.04
C CYS A 256 18.05 -28.41 -16.56
N GLN A 257 18.35 -29.65 -16.16
CA GLN A 257 19.52 -30.36 -16.62
C GLN A 257 19.10 -31.69 -17.23
N ARG A 258 19.69 -32.02 -18.39
CA ARG A 258 19.51 -33.32 -19.00
C ARG A 258 20.16 -34.40 -18.13
N GLY A 259 19.44 -35.49 -17.94
CA GLY A 259 19.94 -36.70 -17.31
C GLY A 259 20.11 -37.84 -18.30
N THR A 260 20.39 -39.02 -17.78
CA THR A 260 20.46 -40.25 -18.57
C THR A 260 19.55 -41.32 -17.98
N GLN A 261 18.76 -41.98 -18.83
CA GLN A 261 17.99 -43.16 -18.48
C GLN A 261 18.70 -44.42 -18.95
N ARG A 262 18.71 -45.45 -18.10
CA ARG A 262 19.09 -46.82 -18.48
C ARG A 262 17.85 -47.68 -18.56
N CYS A 263 17.81 -48.57 -19.55
CA CYS A 263 16.73 -49.55 -19.64
C CYS A 263 16.94 -50.66 -18.62
N SER A 264 15.87 -51.06 -17.94
CA SER A 264 15.85 -52.27 -17.11
C SER A 264 14.44 -52.85 -17.07
N GLY A 265 14.27 -54.09 -17.53
CA GLY A 265 12.99 -54.81 -17.45
C GLY A 265 11.83 -54.13 -18.17
N GLY A 266 12.10 -53.55 -19.33
CA GLY A 266 11.12 -52.98 -20.26
C GLY A 266 10.68 -51.57 -20.00
N SER A 267 11.38 -50.90 -19.10
CA SER A 267 11.13 -49.51 -18.80
C SER A 267 12.46 -48.79 -18.69
N TRP A 268 12.49 -47.58 -19.25
CA TRP A 268 13.55 -46.64 -18.96
C TRP A 268 13.41 -46.24 -17.49
N GLY A 269 14.48 -46.42 -16.72
CA GLY A 269 14.51 -46.07 -15.30
C GLY A 269 14.33 -44.56 -15.06
N SER A 270 14.54 -44.12 -13.82
CA SER A 270 14.58 -42.69 -13.52
C SER A 270 15.64 -41.97 -14.37
N CYS A 271 15.37 -40.72 -14.73
CA CYS A 271 16.34 -39.87 -15.41
C CYS A 271 17.45 -39.48 -14.42
N GLU A 272 18.49 -40.29 -14.32
CA GLU A 272 19.59 -40.08 -13.37
C GLU A 272 20.39 -38.85 -13.78
N GLY A 273 20.62 -37.94 -12.83
CA GLY A 273 21.35 -36.70 -13.07
C GLY A 273 20.54 -35.55 -13.67
N SER A 274 19.23 -35.73 -13.93
CA SER A 274 18.40 -34.59 -14.37
C SER A 274 17.95 -33.71 -13.23
N VAL A 275 17.91 -32.41 -13.48
CA VAL A 275 17.12 -31.44 -12.70
C VAL A 275 15.84 -31.20 -13.50
N GLY A 276 14.69 -31.57 -12.91
CA GLY A 276 13.37 -31.39 -13.51
C GLY A 276 12.74 -30.04 -13.15
N PRO A 277 11.62 -29.70 -13.82
CA PRO A 277 10.96 -28.41 -13.66
C PRO A 277 10.37 -28.24 -12.26
N ARG A 278 10.32 -26.99 -11.81
CA ARG A 278 9.77 -26.54 -10.52
C ARG A 278 8.74 -25.45 -10.77
N SER A 279 8.02 -25.03 -9.73
CA SER A 279 7.17 -23.85 -9.84
C SER A 279 8.03 -22.60 -10.03
N GLU A 280 7.64 -21.75 -10.98
CA GLU A 280 8.25 -20.44 -11.23
C GLU A 280 8.40 -19.60 -9.96
N ARG A 281 9.49 -18.84 -9.91
CA ARG A 281 9.81 -17.84 -8.88
C ARG A 281 10.28 -16.60 -9.61
N CYS A 282 9.97 -15.41 -9.09
CA CYS A 282 10.45 -14.17 -9.68
C CYS A 282 11.94 -13.97 -9.37
N ASP A 283 12.81 -14.71 -10.06
CA ASP A 283 14.26 -14.73 -9.84
C ASP A 283 15.09 -14.59 -11.13
N GLY A 284 14.43 -14.40 -12.27
CA GLY A 284 15.09 -14.21 -13.57
C GLY A 284 15.50 -15.52 -14.22
N VAL A 285 15.02 -16.66 -13.71
CA VAL A 285 15.33 -17.99 -14.20
C VAL A 285 14.03 -18.73 -14.55
N ASP A 286 14.04 -19.37 -15.71
CA ASP A 286 13.03 -20.37 -16.12
C ASP A 286 13.19 -21.64 -15.24
N ASP A 287 12.40 -21.71 -14.16
CA ASP A 287 12.42 -22.75 -13.14
C ASP A 287 11.57 -23.97 -13.55
N ASP A 288 10.54 -23.76 -14.37
CA ASP A 288 9.58 -24.76 -14.86
C ASP A 288 9.94 -25.33 -16.26
N CYS A 289 11.00 -24.79 -16.85
CA CYS A 289 11.68 -25.25 -18.04
C CYS A 289 10.79 -25.28 -19.30
N ASP A 290 9.79 -24.40 -19.37
CA ASP A 290 8.91 -24.26 -20.52
C ASP A 290 9.49 -23.36 -21.64
N GLY A 291 10.57 -22.62 -21.33
CA GLY A 291 11.26 -21.71 -22.24
C GLY A 291 10.88 -20.24 -22.07
N ARG A 292 10.04 -19.90 -21.09
CA ARG A 292 9.72 -18.54 -20.64
C ARG A 292 10.37 -18.29 -19.29
N ILE A 293 10.68 -17.03 -19.02
CA ILE A 293 11.34 -16.62 -17.77
C ILE A 293 10.30 -15.88 -16.93
N ASP A 294 10.07 -16.35 -15.70
CA ASP A 294 9.19 -15.76 -14.69
C ASP A 294 7.75 -15.51 -15.19
N ASP A 295 7.15 -16.45 -15.92
CA ASP A 295 5.80 -16.28 -16.46
C ASP A 295 4.69 -16.68 -15.47
N ASP A 296 3.49 -16.13 -15.70
CA ASP A 296 2.29 -16.32 -14.88
C ASP A 296 2.47 -16.02 -13.37
N LEU A 297 3.45 -15.19 -13.01
CA LEU A 297 3.71 -14.72 -11.66
C LEU A 297 3.12 -13.32 -11.43
N SER A 298 2.09 -13.26 -10.58
CA SER A 298 1.57 -12.00 -10.03
C SER A 298 1.50 -12.03 -8.51
N ARG A 299 1.51 -10.84 -7.90
CA ARG A 299 1.31 -10.66 -6.46
C ARG A 299 0.55 -9.37 -6.17
N THR A 300 -0.17 -9.35 -5.06
CA THR A 300 -0.75 -8.12 -4.50
C THR A 300 0.37 -7.22 -3.95
N CYS A 301 0.16 -5.92 -4.06
CA CYS A 301 1.06 -4.86 -3.61
C CYS A 301 0.21 -3.65 -3.17
N GLY A 302 0.84 -2.64 -2.58
CA GLY A 302 0.12 -1.52 -1.95
C GLY A 302 -0.49 -1.89 -0.59
N SER A 303 -1.35 -1.00 -0.06
CA SER A 303 -2.04 -1.14 1.23
C SER A 303 -3.56 -1.06 1.02
N ASP A 304 -4.33 -1.70 1.90
CA ASP A 304 -5.80 -1.54 2.03
C ASP A 304 -6.20 -0.78 3.30
N VAL A 305 -5.24 -0.07 3.90
CA VAL A 305 -5.41 0.80 5.06
C VAL A 305 -5.77 2.21 4.61
N GLY A 306 -6.70 2.87 5.31
CA GLY A 306 -7.09 4.25 5.01
C GLY A 306 -7.64 4.47 3.60
N ALA A 307 -7.17 5.53 2.95
CA ALA A 307 -7.48 5.89 1.57
C ALA A 307 -6.78 4.98 0.53
N CYS A 308 -5.78 4.20 0.94
CA CYS A 308 -5.01 3.36 0.03
C CYS A 308 -5.83 2.23 -0.56
N MET A 309 -5.44 1.85 -1.78
CA MET A 309 -5.93 0.65 -2.45
C MET A 309 -4.79 -0.22 -2.89
N THR A 310 -4.93 -1.52 -2.67
CA THR A 310 -3.97 -2.51 -3.17
C THR A 310 -4.03 -2.60 -4.68
N GLY A 311 -2.86 -2.74 -5.32
CA GLY A 311 -2.73 -3.07 -6.74
C GLY A 311 -2.18 -4.48 -6.98
N GLU A 312 -1.83 -4.75 -8.23
CA GLU A 312 -1.21 -6.01 -8.66
C GLU A 312 0.15 -5.75 -9.34
N GLN A 313 1.18 -6.47 -8.91
CA GLN A 313 2.48 -6.52 -9.54
C GLN A 313 2.62 -7.80 -10.36
N VAL A 314 3.11 -7.65 -11.59
CA VAL A 314 3.49 -8.78 -12.44
C VAL A 314 5.01 -8.89 -12.45
N CYS A 315 5.53 -10.11 -12.30
CA CYS A 315 6.96 -10.33 -12.44
C CYS A 315 7.35 -10.38 -13.91
N SER A 316 8.50 -9.79 -14.24
CA SER A 316 9.16 -10.02 -15.51
C SER A 316 10.67 -10.01 -15.30
N ALA A 317 11.35 -11.09 -15.69
CA ALA A 317 12.81 -11.21 -15.68
C ALA A 317 13.47 -10.88 -14.32
N GLY A 318 12.93 -11.43 -13.23
CA GLY A 318 13.45 -11.33 -11.87
C GLY A 318 13.09 -10.04 -11.15
N THR A 319 12.28 -9.19 -11.77
CA THR A 319 11.82 -7.93 -11.20
C THR A 319 10.30 -7.85 -11.20
N TRP A 320 9.73 -7.50 -10.04
CA TRP A 320 8.33 -7.11 -9.96
C TRP A 320 8.16 -5.74 -10.58
N GLY A 321 7.19 -5.61 -11.50
CA GLY A 321 6.87 -4.33 -12.15
C GLY A 321 6.28 -3.29 -11.20
N ALA A 322 5.76 -2.21 -11.76
CA ALA A 322 4.95 -1.25 -11.00
C ALA A 322 3.70 -1.94 -10.43
N CYS A 323 3.21 -1.46 -9.28
CA CYS A 323 1.98 -1.96 -8.71
C CYS A 323 0.78 -1.34 -9.43
N ALA A 324 0.23 -2.07 -10.40
CA ALA A 324 -0.82 -1.56 -11.25
C ALA A 324 -2.15 -1.50 -10.48
N GLY A 325 -2.79 -0.33 -10.47
CA GLY A 325 -4.07 -0.12 -9.82
C GLY A 325 -4.00 0.19 -8.33
N GLU A 326 -2.80 0.40 -7.78
CA GLU A 326 -2.68 0.91 -6.42
C GLU A 326 -3.11 2.37 -6.32
N VAL A 327 -3.65 2.75 -5.17
CA VAL A 327 -3.60 4.11 -4.65
C VAL A 327 -2.67 4.05 -3.46
N GLY A 328 -1.52 4.70 -3.60
CA GLY A 328 -0.48 4.72 -2.57
C GLY A 328 -0.79 5.75 -1.47
N PRO A 329 0.03 5.76 -0.41
CA PRO A 329 -0.13 6.73 0.67
C PRO A 329 0.12 8.14 0.14
N GLU A 330 -0.79 9.05 0.44
CA GLU A 330 -0.65 10.48 0.23
C GLU A 330 -0.30 11.16 1.57
N ARG A 331 0.03 12.45 1.55
CA ARG A 331 0.24 13.20 2.80
C ARG A 331 -1.11 13.38 3.50
N GLU A 332 -1.14 13.25 4.82
CA GLU A 332 -2.34 13.48 5.63
C GLU A 332 -3.00 14.83 5.34
N ARG A 333 -4.31 14.84 5.03
CA ARG A 333 -5.06 16.07 4.73
C ARG A 333 -6.01 16.47 5.86
N CYS A 334 -5.94 15.81 7.01
CA CYS A 334 -6.73 16.11 8.20
C CYS A 334 -8.22 16.19 7.89
N ASN A 335 -8.70 15.22 7.12
CA ASN A 335 -10.01 15.19 6.47
C ASN A 335 -10.89 14.04 7.01
N GLU A 336 -10.55 13.47 8.17
CA GLU A 336 -11.15 12.28 8.77
C GLU A 336 -10.90 10.99 7.98
N ILE A 337 -9.87 10.98 7.13
CA ILE A 337 -9.41 9.84 6.34
C ILE A 337 -7.90 9.72 6.54
N ASP A 338 -7.46 8.52 6.92
CA ASP A 338 -6.06 8.10 6.91
C ASP A 338 -5.52 8.13 5.46
N ASP A 339 -4.97 9.27 5.03
CA ASP A 339 -4.51 9.49 3.65
C ASP A 339 -3.11 8.88 3.46
N ASP A 340 -2.29 8.80 4.51
CA ASP A 340 -0.93 8.26 4.48
C ASP A 340 -0.83 6.76 4.80
N CYS A 341 -1.98 6.14 5.09
CA CYS A 341 -2.21 4.71 5.21
C CYS A 341 -1.34 4.04 6.28
N ASP A 342 -0.98 4.79 7.33
CA ASP A 342 -0.18 4.30 8.45
C ASP A 342 -1.01 3.61 9.55
N GLY A 343 -2.34 3.77 9.48
CA GLY A 343 -3.33 3.14 10.35
C GLY A 343 -3.88 4.04 11.46
N GLU A 344 -3.39 5.26 11.60
CA GLU A 344 -3.99 6.32 12.41
C GLU A 344 -4.80 7.24 11.48
N THR A 345 -5.99 7.66 11.91
CA THR A 345 -6.81 8.62 11.14
C THR A 345 -6.55 10.01 11.68
N ASP A 346 -6.10 10.94 10.84
CA ASP A 346 -5.70 12.30 11.20
C ASP A 346 -4.68 12.30 12.35
N ASP A 347 -3.44 11.85 12.11
CA ASP A 347 -2.39 11.80 13.13
C ASP A 347 -2.14 13.22 13.69
N ASP A 348 -2.68 13.50 14.90
CA ASP A 348 -2.90 14.87 15.41
C ASP A 348 -1.63 15.74 15.35
N GLU A 349 -0.45 15.16 15.61
CA GLU A 349 0.84 15.87 15.56
C GLU A 349 1.26 16.21 14.12
N VAL A 350 0.96 15.36 13.13
CA VAL A 350 1.20 15.62 11.71
C VAL A 350 0.30 16.75 11.22
N CYS A 351 -0.98 16.69 11.57
CA CYS A 351 -1.97 17.72 11.24
C CYS A 351 -1.64 19.08 11.86
N GLU A 352 -1.26 19.10 13.13
CA GLU A 352 -0.84 20.32 13.81
C GLU A 352 0.46 20.90 13.23
N VAL A 353 1.43 20.05 12.87
CA VAL A 353 2.67 20.47 12.22
C VAL A 353 2.40 21.02 10.83
N GLU A 354 1.57 20.35 10.05
CA GLU A 354 1.16 20.81 8.74
C GLU A 354 0.48 22.17 8.79
N GLU A 355 -0.48 22.34 9.69
CA GLU A 355 -1.16 23.62 9.88
C GLU A 355 -0.15 24.71 10.29
N LEU A 356 0.82 24.38 11.15
CA LEU A 356 1.89 25.31 11.51
C LEU A 356 2.76 25.68 10.30
N VAL A 357 3.22 24.71 9.52
CA VAL A 357 4.05 24.90 8.31
C VAL A 357 3.35 25.86 7.37
N MET A 358 2.08 25.58 7.08
CA MET A 358 1.26 26.37 6.19
C MET A 358 0.93 27.74 6.76
N GLN A 359 0.84 27.90 8.07
CA GLN A 359 0.66 29.20 8.68
C GLN A 359 1.94 30.04 8.65
N LEU A 360 3.10 29.51 9.00
CA LEU A 360 4.37 30.27 9.03
C LEU A 360 4.74 30.90 7.69
N ALA A 361 4.49 30.12 6.66
CA ALA A 361 4.39 30.51 5.27
C ALA A 361 3.63 31.84 5.03
N THR A 362 2.64 32.15 5.87
CA THR A 362 1.69 33.27 5.72
C THR A 362 1.83 34.39 6.76
N TRP A 363 2.67 34.23 7.81
CA TRP A 363 2.73 35.10 9.00
C TRP A 363 4.15 35.58 9.36
N GLY A 364 5.08 35.56 8.42
CA GLY A 364 6.52 35.64 8.69
C GLY A 364 7.21 36.95 8.33
N ASP A 365 6.53 37.88 7.67
CA ASP A 365 7.21 39.00 7.01
C ASP A 365 6.95 40.30 7.77
N THR A 366 8.03 40.95 8.18
CA THR A 366 8.01 42.28 8.79
C THR A 366 7.87 43.37 7.73
N ASP A 367 8.38 43.11 6.51
CA ASP A 367 8.34 43.99 5.36
C ASP A 367 8.64 43.17 4.08
N SER A 368 8.01 43.54 2.95
CA SER A 368 8.27 42.97 1.62
C SER A 368 8.55 44.03 0.57
N ASP A 369 8.80 45.29 0.96
CA ASP A 369 9.24 46.38 0.08
C ASP A 369 10.70 46.17 -0.36
N VAL A 370 10.91 45.53 -1.51
CA VAL A 370 12.26 45.21 -1.99
C VAL A 370 12.89 46.36 -2.74
N ASP A 371 12.13 47.37 -3.19
CA ASP A 371 12.66 48.52 -3.93
C ASP A 371 12.61 49.87 -3.20
N GLY A 372 12.15 49.86 -1.94
CA GLY A 372 12.20 50.97 -1.00
C GLY A 372 11.21 52.07 -1.34
N ASP A 373 10.19 51.78 -2.16
CA ASP A 373 9.21 52.76 -2.60
C ASP A 373 8.06 52.95 -1.59
N GLY A 374 8.08 52.20 -0.48
CA GLY A 374 7.12 52.23 0.61
C GLY A 374 5.88 51.39 0.37
N ARG A 375 5.84 50.58 -0.69
CA ARG A 375 4.76 49.62 -0.96
C ARG A 375 5.28 48.22 -0.73
N SER A 376 4.39 47.34 -0.30
CA SER A 376 4.72 45.94 -0.13
C SER A 376 4.73 45.23 -1.48
N ASP A 377 5.84 44.58 -1.83
CA ASP A 377 5.96 43.82 -3.07
C ASP A 377 5.56 42.36 -2.87
N ALA A 378 5.12 41.71 -3.96
CA ALA A 378 4.70 40.32 -3.95
C ALA A 378 5.84 39.41 -4.41
N CYS A 379 6.48 38.71 -3.49
CA CYS A 379 7.59 37.80 -3.77
C CYS A 379 7.15 36.34 -3.61
N ALA A 380 7.42 35.51 -4.62
CA ALA A 380 7.22 34.08 -4.51
C ALA A 380 8.13 33.30 -5.47
N PRO A 381 8.32 31.99 -5.28
CA PRO A 381 9.15 31.16 -6.13
C PRO A 381 8.53 30.95 -7.51
N ALA A 382 9.30 31.22 -8.57
CA ALA A 382 8.98 30.96 -9.98
C ALA A 382 10.20 30.37 -10.67
N ASP A 383 10.03 29.21 -11.35
CA ASP A 383 11.09 28.58 -12.16
C ASP A 383 12.44 28.40 -11.43
N GLY A 384 12.42 28.20 -10.11
CA GLY A 384 13.60 28.02 -9.25
C GLY A 384 14.24 29.32 -8.72
N TYR A 385 13.60 30.47 -8.92
CA TYR A 385 14.01 31.77 -8.38
C TYR A 385 12.93 32.33 -7.46
N LEU A 386 13.30 33.12 -6.44
CA LEU A 386 12.33 33.85 -5.63
C LEU A 386 12.05 35.23 -6.25
N ASP A 387 11.21 35.28 -7.28
CA ASP A 387 10.94 36.52 -8.01
C ASP A 387 10.00 37.45 -7.23
N CYS A 388 10.34 38.74 -7.23
CA CYS A 388 9.56 39.79 -6.59
C CYS A 388 8.88 40.66 -7.63
N HIS A 389 7.56 40.76 -7.55
CA HIS A 389 6.76 41.62 -8.39
C HIS A 389 6.43 42.90 -7.63
N LEU A 390 6.78 44.02 -8.24
CA LEU A 390 6.77 45.30 -7.54
C LEU A 390 5.41 45.97 -7.63
N ALA A 391 4.88 46.37 -6.48
CA ALA A 391 3.61 47.06 -6.42
C ALA A 391 3.75 48.48 -7.01
N SER A 392 2.78 48.88 -7.83
CA SER A 392 2.72 50.24 -8.39
C SER A 392 1.54 51.05 -7.83
N GLY A 393 0.74 50.46 -6.94
CA GLY A 393 -0.56 50.95 -6.48
C GLY A 393 -1.70 50.77 -7.47
N HIS A 394 -1.41 50.32 -8.68
CA HIS A 394 -2.41 50.01 -9.72
C HIS A 394 -2.20 48.66 -10.39
N GLY A 395 -1.12 47.96 -10.04
CA GLY A 395 -0.75 46.66 -10.56
C GLY A 395 0.65 46.26 -10.09
N PHE A 396 1.19 45.24 -10.76
CA PHE A 396 2.48 44.63 -10.46
C PHE A 396 3.33 44.49 -11.74
N GLU A 397 3.59 45.61 -12.41
CA GLU A 397 4.09 45.63 -13.79
C GLU A 397 5.60 45.41 -13.94
N ARG A 398 6.37 45.55 -12.86
CA ARG A 398 7.82 45.34 -12.84
C ARG A 398 8.14 44.12 -12.01
N THR A 399 9.10 43.32 -12.48
CA THR A 399 9.61 42.16 -11.77
C THR A 399 11.09 42.36 -11.48
N VAL A 400 11.49 42.06 -10.26
CA VAL A 400 12.86 41.97 -9.79
C VAL A 400 13.20 40.49 -9.68
N PRO A 401 14.16 39.98 -10.48
CA PRO A 401 14.53 38.58 -10.44
C PRO A 401 15.20 38.25 -9.11
N GLY A 402 14.77 37.14 -8.53
CA GLY A 402 15.22 36.66 -7.23
C GLY A 402 16.58 36.00 -7.21
N PRO A 403 17.09 35.65 -6.01
CA PRO A 403 18.11 34.62 -5.91
C PRO A 403 17.56 33.28 -6.40
N LEU A 404 18.47 32.41 -6.87
CA LEU A 404 18.15 31.01 -7.14
C LEU A 404 17.87 30.32 -5.80
N VAL A 405 16.65 29.82 -5.61
CA VAL A 405 16.21 29.10 -4.41
C VAL A 405 15.94 27.66 -4.85
N GLY A 406 16.66 26.70 -4.25
CA GLY A 406 17.01 25.38 -4.81
C GLY A 406 16.01 24.70 -5.76
N LEU A 407 16.48 24.33 -6.97
CA LEU A 407 15.77 23.49 -7.95
C LEU A 407 15.55 22.03 -7.48
N ASP A 408 16.22 21.61 -6.40
CA ASP A 408 16.13 20.26 -5.83
C ASP A 408 15.65 20.33 -4.37
N GLY A 409 14.44 19.84 -4.11
CA GLY A 409 13.90 19.66 -2.76
C GLY A 409 13.21 20.89 -2.15
N TYR A 410 12.91 21.94 -2.92
CA TYR A 410 12.12 23.09 -2.41
C TYR A 410 10.69 22.68 -1.98
N GLU A 411 10.18 21.55 -2.49
CA GLU A 411 8.93 20.93 -2.02
C GLU A 411 8.98 20.48 -0.55
N ASP A 412 10.17 20.44 0.06
CA ASP A 412 10.37 20.10 1.47
C ASP A 412 9.87 21.23 2.39
N PRO A 413 8.93 20.95 3.32
CA PRO A 413 8.49 21.89 4.36
C PRO A 413 9.62 22.56 5.12
N ALA A 414 10.73 21.85 5.36
CA ALA A 414 11.91 22.38 6.04
C ALA A 414 12.66 23.45 5.24
N ARG A 415 12.21 23.75 4.02
CA ARG A 415 12.78 24.79 3.14
C ARG A 415 11.75 25.86 2.80
N PHE A 416 10.66 25.52 2.09
CA PHE A 416 9.73 26.55 1.60
C PHE A 416 9.07 27.36 2.72
N SER A 417 8.82 26.73 3.88
CA SER A 417 8.18 27.40 5.02
C SER A 417 9.12 28.35 5.78
N THR A 418 10.41 28.34 5.44
CA THR A 418 11.48 29.10 6.13
C THR A 418 11.87 30.39 5.42
N VAL A 419 11.31 30.69 4.25
CA VAL A 419 11.52 31.98 3.57
C VAL A 419 11.03 33.10 4.50
N ARG A 420 11.87 34.10 4.72
CA ARG A 420 11.56 35.28 5.54
C ARG A 420 12.08 36.53 4.85
N MET A 421 11.36 37.63 5.02
CA MET A 421 11.77 38.94 4.50
C MET A 421 11.87 40.01 5.59
N GLY A 422 12.91 40.84 5.51
CA GLY A 422 13.22 41.90 6.46
C GLY A 422 14.57 42.55 6.17
N ASP A 423 14.78 43.77 6.64
CA ASP A 423 16.01 44.56 6.41
C ASP A 423 17.15 44.04 7.29
N ILE A 424 18.09 43.28 6.73
CA ILE A 424 19.22 42.71 7.47
C ILE A 424 20.47 43.58 7.36
N ASP A 425 20.57 44.52 6.42
CA ASP A 425 21.75 45.36 6.21
C ASP A 425 21.59 46.85 6.53
N GLY A 426 20.37 47.25 6.85
CA GLY A 426 20.01 48.57 7.32
C GLY A 426 19.95 49.58 6.19
N ASP A 427 19.75 49.16 4.94
CA ASP A 427 19.56 50.08 3.82
C ASP A 427 18.08 50.46 3.62
N GLY A 428 17.19 49.84 4.38
CA GLY A 428 15.77 50.07 4.35
C GLY A 428 15.03 49.27 3.27
N LEU A 429 15.66 48.30 2.61
CA LEU A 429 15.00 47.39 1.69
C LEU A 429 14.72 46.05 2.39
N ALA A 430 13.66 45.36 1.96
CA ALA A 430 13.40 44.01 2.43
C ALA A 430 14.38 43.03 1.80
N ASP A 431 15.23 42.42 2.62
CA ASP A 431 16.13 41.34 2.22
C ASP A 431 15.43 39.99 2.37
N VAL A 432 15.99 38.94 1.75
CA VAL A 432 15.44 37.59 1.85
C VAL A 432 16.42 36.64 2.52
N CYS A 433 15.92 35.87 3.50
CA CYS A 433 16.61 34.74 4.09
C CYS A 433 15.78 33.46 3.94
N LEU A 434 16.43 32.33 3.67
CA LEU A 434 15.81 31.02 3.69
C LEU A 434 16.80 29.95 4.13
N ARG A 435 16.29 28.80 4.55
CA ARG A 435 17.10 27.67 5.00
C ARG A 435 17.34 26.65 3.88
N GLU A 436 18.60 26.23 3.74
CA GLU A 436 19.05 25.09 2.94
C GLU A 436 19.62 23.97 3.84
N THR A 437 20.01 22.84 3.25
CA THR A 437 20.50 21.66 4.00
C THR A 437 21.73 21.93 4.87
N ASP A 438 22.56 22.92 4.54
CA ASP A 438 23.76 23.27 5.28
C ASP A 438 23.62 24.53 6.16
N GLY A 439 22.46 25.19 6.16
CA GLY A 439 22.17 26.36 6.99
C GLY A 439 21.36 27.44 6.29
N VAL A 440 21.27 28.61 6.91
CA VAL A 440 20.55 29.76 6.35
C VAL A 440 21.39 30.47 5.30
N ARG A 441 20.74 30.86 4.20
CA ARG A 441 21.29 31.74 3.15
C ARG A 441 20.43 32.98 3.08
N CYS A 442 21.08 34.12 2.98
CA CYS A 442 20.42 35.40 2.82
C CYS A 442 20.95 36.14 1.59
N TRP A 443 20.14 37.02 1.03
CA TRP A 443 20.52 37.89 -0.06
C TRP A 443 19.92 39.27 0.20
N THR A 444 20.78 40.28 0.19
CA THR A 444 20.33 41.65 0.39
C THR A 444 19.70 42.19 -0.88
N SER A 445 18.62 42.97 -0.77
CA SER A 445 18.02 43.64 -1.91
C SER A 445 18.93 44.78 -2.39
N THR A 446 18.77 45.13 -3.66
CA THR A 446 19.42 46.30 -4.27
C THR A 446 18.39 47.24 -4.91
N GLY A 447 17.10 46.92 -4.75
CA GLY A 447 15.97 47.54 -5.43
C GLY A 447 15.78 47.12 -6.89
N GLU A 448 16.82 46.68 -7.59
CA GLU A 448 16.71 46.17 -8.97
C GLU A 448 16.99 44.66 -9.09
N GLY A 449 17.35 44.01 -7.99
CA GLY A 449 17.79 42.63 -7.89
C GLY A 449 18.25 42.30 -6.48
N PHE A 450 18.82 41.13 -6.30
CA PHE A 450 19.45 40.72 -5.05
C PHE A 450 20.97 40.64 -5.19
N GLY A 451 21.67 40.99 -4.11
CA GLY A 451 23.11 40.99 -3.98
C GLY A 451 23.75 39.60 -3.95
N ALA A 452 25.03 39.55 -3.58
CA ALA A 452 25.71 38.28 -3.39
C ALA A 452 25.17 37.55 -2.15
N GLU A 453 25.20 36.21 -2.17
CA GLU A 453 24.79 35.41 -1.02
C GLU A 453 25.60 35.78 0.24
N LEU A 454 24.87 36.12 1.29
CA LEU A 454 25.35 36.32 2.64
C LEU A 454 25.05 35.05 3.45
N ARG A 455 26.10 34.48 4.07
CA ARG A 455 25.97 33.24 4.81
C ARG A 455 25.34 33.50 6.17
N GLY A 456 24.18 32.90 6.41
CA GLY A 456 23.47 32.97 7.69
C GLY A 456 23.99 31.96 8.71
N PRO A 457 23.27 31.82 9.85
CA PRO A 457 23.59 30.85 10.88
C PRO A 457 23.55 29.39 10.37
N ALA A 458 24.38 28.53 10.97
CA ALA A 458 24.46 27.10 10.66
C ALA A 458 23.26 26.35 11.24
N LEU A 459 22.11 26.49 10.59
CA LEU A 459 20.84 25.82 10.92
C LEU A 459 20.57 24.68 9.91
N GLY A 460 21.54 23.78 9.73
CA GLY A 460 21.49 22.74 8.70
C GLY A 460 20.77 21.46 9.16
N ASP A 461 20.61 20.48 8.26
CA ASP A 461 20.05 19.16 8.57
C ASP A 461 20.89 18.45 9.65
N ALA A 462 22.21 18.62 9.60
CA ALA A 462 23.14 18.06 10.58
C ALA A 462 22.91 18.59 12.01
N ASP A 463 22.25 19.75 12.14
CA ASP A 463 21.89 20.39 13.40
C ASP A 463 20.42 20.10 13.80
N GLY A 464 19.72 19.26 13.03
CA GLY A 464 18.34 18.83 13.26
C GLY A 464 17.27 19.77 12.71
N PHE A 465 17.62 20.71 11.82
CA PHE A 465 16.65 21.62 11.20
C PHE A 465 15.90 21.03 10.00
N ASP A 466 16.07 19.74 9.73
CA ASP A 466 15.16 18.95 8.90
C ASP A 466 13.90 18.51 9.67
N GLN A 467 13.82 18.81 10.98
CA GLN A 467 12.72 18.43 11.86
C GLN A 467 11.80 19.61 12.18
N ALA A 468 10.48 19.35 12.20
CA ALA A 468 9.45 20.37 12.40
C ALA A 468 9.64 21.25 13.66
N PRO A 469 9.98 20.72 14.85
CA PRO A 469 10.18 21.55 16.05
C PRO A 469 11.28 22.60 15.95
N GLN A 470 12.16 22.51 14.95
CA GLN A 470 13.29 23.40 14.71
C GLN A 470 12.97 24.37 13.58
N PHE A 471 12.73 23.89 12.35
CA PHE A 471 12.57 24.79 11.20
C PHE A 471 11.31 25.65 11.27
N THR A 472 10.25 25.17 11.92
CA THR A 472 9.00 25.95 12.09
C THR A 472 9.16 27.12 13.07
N THR A 473 10.27 27.16 13.81
CA THR A 473 10.51 28.21 14.81
C THR A 473 11.43 29.32 14.31
N LEU A 474 11.90 29.25 13.05
CA LEU A 474 12.72 30.29 12.45
C LEU A 474 11.91 31.58 12.27
N ARG A 475 12.36 32.64 12.95
CA ARG A 475 11.74 33.97 12.98
C ARG A 475 12.78 35.06 12.72
N MET A 476 12.30 36.19 12.21
CA MET A 476 13.09 37.43 12.15
C MET A 476 12.45 38.52 13.00
N GLY A 477 13.27 39.36 13.62
CA GLY A 477 12.87 40.49 14.47
C GLY A 477 14.08 41.24 15.01
N ASP A 478 13.92 42.51 15.38
CA ASP A 478 15.03 43.36 15.89
C ASP A 478 15.19 43.15 17.40
N VAL A 479 15.91 42.10 17.81
CA VAL A 479 15.99 41.74 19.24
C VAL A 479 16.96 42.62 20.00
N ASP A 480 17.93 43.24 19.34
CA ASP A 480 18.93 44.07 20.01
C ASP A 480 18.68 45.58 19.93
N GLY A 481 17.74 45.99 19.07
CA GLY A 481 17.26 47.36 18.93
C GLY A 481 18.16 48.22 18.04
N ASP A 482 18.95 47.59 17.16
CA ASP A 482 19.85 48.28 16.23
C ASP A 482 19.19 48.63 14.88
N GLY A 483 17.94 48.22 14.69
CA GLY A 483 17.14 48.46 13.50
C GLY A 483 17.30 47.41 12.40
N LEU A 484 18.12 46.38 12.61
CA LEU A 484 18.30 45.26 11.70
C LEU A 484 17.41 44.08 12.09
N ALA A 485 16.98 43.30 11.11
CA ALA A 485 16.27 42.06 11.34
C ALA A 485 17.25 40.94 11.78
N ASP A 486 17.16 40.54 13.04
CA ASP A 486 17.91 39.41 13.60
C ASP A 486 17.17 38.10 13.34
N LEU A 487 17.89 36.97 13.43
CA LEU A 487 17.31 35.65 13.22
C LEU A 487 17.29 34.84 14.52
N CYS A 488 16.12 34.37 14.92
CA CYS A 488 15.95 33.48 16.07
C CYS A 488 15.40 32.13 15.66
N ALA A 489 15.89 31.07 16.29
CA ALA A 489 15.38 29.71 16.09
C ALA A 489 15.55 28.85 17.35
N ARG A 490 14.77 27.78 17.43
CA ARG A 490 14.70 26.89 18.58
C ARG A 490 15.40 25.56 18.33
N TRP A 491 16.07 25.07 19.36
CA TRP A 491 16.57 23.71 19.52
C TRP A 491 15.90 22.99 20.69
N ALA A 492 16.19 21.70 20.83
CA ALA A 492 15.73 20.89 21.97
C ALA A 492 16.14 21.47 23.33
N ASP A 493 17.25 22.22 23.42
CA ASP A 493 17.76 22.82 24.65
C ASP A 493 17.39 24.31 24.83
N GLY A 494 16.70 24.94 23.88
CA GLY A 494 16.25 26.34 24.02
C GLY A 494 16.23 27.11 22.70
N LEU A 495 15.84 28.38 22.77
CA LEU A 495 15.92 29.32 21.66
C LEU A 495 17.30 29.98 21.64
N ARG A 496 17.84 30.23 20.44
CA ARG A 496 19.03 31.06 20.23
C ARG A 496 18.73 32.10 19.17
N CYS A 497 19.21 33.32 19.40
CA CYS A 497 19.14 34.37 18.40
C CYS A 497 20.52 34.64 17.81
N TYR A 498 20.53 35.19 16.61
CA TYR A 498 21.70 35.54 15.84
C TYR A 498 21.47 36.94 15.33
N ARG A 499 22.27 37.87 15.84
CA ARG A 499 22.15 39.25 15.47
C ARG A 499 22.73 39.48 14.08
N SER A 500 22.04 40.27 13.25
CA SER A 500 22.57 40.73 11.98
C SER A 500 23.68 41.76 12.18
N THR A 501 24.75 41.67 11.40
CA THR A 501 25.82 42.68 11.38
C THR A 501 25.75 43.56 10.13
N GLY A 502 24.73 43.37 9.29
CA GLY A 502 24.61 43.90 7.93
C GLY A 502 25.55 43.29 6.89
N HIS A 503 26.34 42.31 7.29
CA HIS A 503 27.22 41.56 6.37
C HIS A 503 27.40 40.11 6.80
N GLY A 504 26.58 39.65 7.75
CA GLY A 504 26.67 38.34 8.37
C GLY A 504 25.76 38.29 9.60
N PHE A 505 25.84 37.18 10.32
CA PHE A 505 25.15 36.97 11.58
C PHE A 505 26.12 36.49 12.65
N GLU A 506 25.92 36.90 13.89
CA GLU A 506 26.69 36.42 15.03
C GLU A 506 25.78 35.97 16.18
N PRO A 507 26.18 34.97 17.00
CA PRO A 507 25.36 34.52 18.12
C PRO A 507 25.00 35.67 19.08
N HIS A 508 23.73 35.78 19.42
CA HIS A 508 23.19 36.84 20.26
C HIS A 508 22.06 36.29 21.14
N GLY A 509 22.30 36.15 22.45
CA GLY A 509 21.27 35.72 23.40
C GLY A 509 20.83 34.25 23.27
N THR A 510 20.46 33.67 24.41
CA THR A 510 19.88 32.32 24.50
C THR A 510 18.74 32.30 25.50
N LEU A 511 17.75 31.44 25.27
CA LEU A 511 16.59 31.27 26.14
C LEU A 511 16.27 29.78 26.34
N ASP A 512 16.88 29.20 27.38
CA ASP A 512 16.77 27.78 27.75
C ASP A 512 15.36 27.41 28.26
N GLU A 513 14.58 28.40 28.71
CA GLU A 513 13.19 28.26 29.12
C GLU A 513 12.30 27.69 28.02
N LEU A 514 12.68 27.86 26.75
CA LEU A 514 11.98 27.31 25.59
C LEU A 514 12.49 25.91 25.17
N SER A 515 13.16 25.16 26.05
CA SER A 515 13.64 23.79 25.79
C SER A 515 12.55 22.72 25.84
N ASP A 516 12.83 21.54 25.27
CA ASP A 516 11.96 20.35 25.33
C ASP A 516 11.76 19.92 26.79
N ALA A 517 12.81 20.04 27.61
CA ALA A 517 12.78 19.75 29.04
C ALA A 517 11.77 20.61 29.80
N ASN A 518 11.46 21.81 29.28
CA ASN A 518 10.46 22.73 29.80
C ASN A 518 9.10 22.61 29.09
N GLY A 519 8.91 21.56 28.27
CA GLY A 519 7.64 21.24 27.62
C GLY A 519 7.46 21.84 26.23
N TYR A 520 8.47 22.50 25.65
CA TYR A 520 8.38 23.10 24.31
C TYR A 520 8.69 22.13 23.16
N GLY A 521 8.75 20.83 23.44
CA GLY A 521 8.95 19.80 22.41
C GLY A 521 7.69 19.43 21.64
N THR A 522 6.52 20.01 21.95
CA THR A 522 5.25 19.74 21.27
C THR A 522 4.80 20.91 20.41
N VAL A 523 4.13 20.62 19.30
CA VAL A 523 3.74 21.62 18.29
C VAL A 523 2.79 22.69 18.82
N ALA A 524 1.84 22.33 19.67
CA ALA A 524 0.98 23.29 20.38
C ALA A 524 1.74 24.28 21.30
N ARG A 525 3.05 24.10 21.50
CA ARG A 525 3.94 24.98 22.28
C ARG A 525 4.93 25.70 21.40
N TYR A 526 5.81 24.99 20.69
CA TYR A 526 6.82 25.65 19.83
C TYR A 526 6.16 26.41 18.67
N GLY A 527 5.01 25.95 18.18
CA GLY A 527 4.22 26.63 17.14
C GLY A 527 3.66 27.98 17.57
N THR A 528 3.72 28.30 18.88
CA THR A 528 3.20 29.55 19.46
C THR A 528 4.27 30.61 19.66
N ILE A 529 5.53 30.31 19.35
CA ILE A 529 6.63 31.28 19.47
C ILE A 529 6.38 32.43 18.48
N ARG A 530 6.31 33.65 19.03
CA ARG A 530 6.14 34.93 18.32
C ARG A 530 7.16 35.93 18.84
N MET A 531 7.47 36.92 18.00
CA MET A 531 8.37 38.02 18.34
C MET A 531 7.68 39.36 18.14
N GLY A 532 7.97 40.33 19.01
CA GLY A 532 7.43 41.69 18.94
C GLY A 532 7.71 42.47 20.22
N ASP A 533 7.90 43.79 20.12
CA ASP A 533 8.12 44.67 21.27
C ASP A 533 6.85 44.80 22.14
N VAL A 534 6.75 44.01 23.22
CA VAL A 534 5.60 44.08 24.15
C VAL A 534 5.82 45.12 25.26
N ASN A 535 7.02 45.68 25.36
CA ASN A 535 7.42 46.52 26.48
C ASN A 535 7.71 47.98 26.09
N GLY A 536 7.62 48.29 24.80
CA GLY A 536 7.75 49.61 24.19
C GLY A 536 9.16 50.18 24.28
N ASP A 537 10.19 49.33 24.32
CA ASP A 537 11.60 49.76 24.39
C ASP A 537 12.32 49.75 23.04
N GLY A 538 11.60 49.39 21.96
CA GLY A 538 12.09 49.33 20.60
C GLY A 538 12.80 48.03 20.25
N ARG A 539 12.68 46.99 21.09
CA ARG A 539 13.28 45.67 20.85
C ARG A 539 12.20 44.61 20.81
N ASP A 540 12.35 43.66 19.90
CA ASP A 540 11.44 42.53 19.82
C ASP A 540 11.67 41.56 20.98
N ASP A 541 10.60 41.32 21.73
CA ASP A 541 10.54 40.35 22.81
C ASP A 541 10.06 39.00 22.28
N VAL A 542 10.35 37.90 23.00
CA VAL A 542 9.89 36.55 22.60
C VAL A 542 8.68 36.16 23.43
N CYS A 543 7.56 35.79 22.80
CA CYS A 543 6.36 35.31 23.47
C CYS A 543 6.01 33.88 23.06
N ALA A 544 5.64 33.03 24.03
CA ALA A 544 5.15 31.67 23.78
C ALA A 544 4.24 31.19 24.92
N ARG A 545 3.39 30.18 24.67
CA ARG A 545 2.58 29.56 25.73
C ARG A 545 3.19 28.30 26.29
N ASP A 546 2.90 28.04 27.56
CA ASP A 546 2.99 26.73 28.21
C ASP A 546 1.59 26.20 28.53
N GLU A 547 1.51 25.14 29.34
CA GLU A 547 0.24 24.53 29.79
C GLU A 547 -0.64 25.49 30.60
N ASN A 548 -0.06 26.53 31.19
CA ASN A 548 -0.72 27.47 32.09
C ASN A 548 -1.14 28.79 31.42
N GLY A 549 -0.47 29.21 30.34
CA GLY A 549 -0.81 30.41 29.59
C GLY A 549 0.35 31.00 28.78
N MET A 550 0.14 32.21 28.27
CA MET A 550 1.18 32.95 27.55
C MET A 550 2.20 33.56 28.51
N ARG A 551 3.46 33.60 28.07
CA ARG A 551 4.56 34.33 28.71
C ARG A 551 5.38 35.03 27.64
N CYS A 552 5.91 36.19 27.98
CA CYS A 552 6.82 36.96 27.12
C CYS A 552 8.12 37.21 27.86
N TRP A 553 9.24 36.84 27.26
CA TRP A 553 10.58 37.09 27.75
C TRP A 553 11.13 38.33 27.07
N LEU A 554 11.49 39.32 27.88
CA LEU A 554 11.84 40.64 27.42
C LEU A 554 13.30 40.68 26.99
N SER A 555 13.57 41.19 25.80
CA SER A 555 14.94 41.44 25.36
C SER A 555 15.51 42.65 26.10
N ASP A 556 16.71 42.50 26.67
CA ASP A 556 17.48 43.64 27.19
C ASP A 556 18.53 44.16 26.18
N GLY A 557 18.49 43.63 24.96
CA GLY A 557 19.47 43.84 23.88
C GLY A 557 20.72 42.98 23.99
N ARG A 558 20.72 41.97 24.87
CA ARG A 558 21.73 40.91 24.93
C ARG A 558 21.11 39.55 25.23
N ASP A 559 20.22 39.51 26.22
CA ASP A 559 19.62 38.30 26.78
C ASP A 559 18.12 38.52 27.12
N PHE A 560 17.46 37.47 27.63
CA PHE A 560 16.02 37.39 27.86
C PHE A 560 15.64 37.14 29.34
N ASP A 561 16.36 37.76 30.28
CA ASP A 561 16.27 37.47 31.72
C ASP A 561 14.94 37.91 32.38
N ALA A 562 14.32 38.97 31.87
CA ALA A 562 13.07 39.51 32.40
C ALA A 562 11.86 38.89 31.68
N ARG A 563 10.71 38.83 32.37
CA ARG A 563 9.49 38.28 31.76
C ARG A 563 8.22 38.98 32.20
N LEU A 564 7.22 38.96 31.32
CA LEU A 564 5.85 39.35 31.56
C LEU A 564 4.94 38.11 31.49
N GLU A 565 4.03 38.01 32.45
CA GLU A 565 2.98 36.98 32.44
C GLU A 565 1.83 37.47 31.56
N GLY A 566 1.45 36.65 30.58
CA GLY A 566 0.39 36.90 29.63
C GLY A 566 -0.98 36.42 30.08
N PRO A 567 -1.98 36.45 29.18
CA PRO A 567 -3.28 35.87 29.42
C PRO A 567 -3.20 34.37 29.71
N ARG A 568 -4.14 33.87 30.54
CA ARG A 568 -4.25 32.45 30.93
C ARG A 568 -4.86 31.59 29.81
N TRP A 569 -4.22 31.61 28.66
CA TRP A 569 -4.48 30.76 27.51
C TRP A 569 -3.89 29.35 27.73
N SER A 570 -4.35 28.72 28.80
CA SER A 570 -3.97 27.38 29.25
C SER A 570 -4.63 26.27 28.42
N ASP A 571 -4.14 25.04 28.54
CA ASP A 571 -4.79 23.88 27.90
C ASP A 571 -6.20 23.65 28.45
N THR A 572 -6.43 23.88 29.74
CA THR A 572 -7.79 23.81 30.31
C THR A 572 -8.74 24.89 29.74
N ALA A 573 -8.19 25.95 29.14
CA ALA A 573 -8.95 26.96 28.41
C ALA A 573 -9.15 26.60 26.92
N GLY A 574 -8.65 25.43 26.49
CA GLY A 574 -8.71 24.87 25.14
C GLY A 574 -7.57 25.31 24.24
N PHE A 575 -6.50 25.93 24.75
CA PHE A 575 -5.37 26.36 23.91
C PHE A 575 -4.41 25.23 23.54
N ASP A 576 -4.70 24.00 23.94
CA ASP A 576 -4.12 22.80 23.34
C ASP A 576 -4.70 22.49 21.95
N GLN A 577 -5.80 23.13 21.55
CA GLN A 577 -6.45 22.91 20.24
C GLN A 577 -5.89 23.84 19.14
N THR A 578 -5.67 23.29 17.95
CA THR A 578 -5.09 23.95 16.76
C THR A 578 -5.79 25.25 16.39
N GLU A 579 -7.12 25.25 16.36
CA GLU A 579 -7.96 26.39 15.99
C GLU A 579 -7.90 27.57 16.98
N ARG A 580 -7.10 27.45 18.05
CA ARG A 580 -6.85 28.50 19.05
C ARG A 580 -5.38 28.84 19.14
N TRP A 581 -4.49 27.89 19.44
CA TRP A 581 -3.08 28.22 19.61
C TRP A 581 -2.45 28.75 18.32
N SER A 582 -2.90 28.24 17.16
CA SER A 582 -2.40 28.69 15.87
C SER A 582 -2.84 30.12 15.55
N THR A 583 -3.87 30.65 16.22
CA THR A 583 -4.39 32.01 16.03
C THR A 583 -3.69 33.09 16.87
N ILE A 584 -2.71 32.73 17.70
CA ILE A 584 -1.99 33.70 18.56
C ILE A 584 -1.16 34.68 17.70
N ARG A 585 -1.39 35.98 17.88
CA ARG A 585 -0.72 37.07 17.16
C ARG A 585 -0.20 38.13 18.13
N LEU A 586 0.79 38.86 17.66
CA LEU A 586 1.32 40.08 18.25
C LEU A 586 1.06 41.24 17.29
N ALA A 587 0.36 42.28 17.72
CA ALA A 587 0.10 43.49 16.93
C ALA A 587 -0.19 44.68 17.86
N ASP A 588 0.21 45.88 17.46
CA ASP A 588 -0.17 47.10 18.17
C ASP A 588 -1.61 47.49 17.79
N VAL A 589 -2.57 47.05 18.61
CA VAL A 589 -3.99 47.24 18.33
C VAL A 589 -4.46 48.60 18.82
N ASP A 590 -3.88 49.14 19.89
CA ASP A 590 -4.30 50.43 20.44
C ASP A 590 -3.39 51.62 20.10
N GLY A 591 -2.37 51.39 19.26
CA GLY A 591 -1.50 52.42 18.69
C GLY A 591 -0.54 53.02 19.71
N ASP A 592 -0.26 52.32 20.81
CA ASP A 592 0.61 52.80 21.89
C ASP A 592 2.10 52.48 21.67
N GLY A 593 2.41 51.78 20.57
CA GLY A 593 3.74 51.35 20.18
C GLY A 593 4.16 50.01 20.77
N ARG A 594 3.27 49.30 21.49
CA ARG A 594 3.55 47.97 22.05
C ARG A 594 2.74 46.92 21.31
N ALA A 595 3.31 45.72 21.18
CA ALA A 595 2.62 44.59 20.60
C ALA A 595 1.68 43.92 21.61
N ASP A 596 0.39 43.92 21.30
CA ASP A 596 -0.67 43.29 22.09
C ASP A 596 -0.82 41.81 21.76
N LEU A 597 -1.25 41.01 22.75
CA LEU A 597 -1.51 39.58 22.55
C LEU A 597 -2.95 39.35 22.11
N CYS A 598 -3.12 38.92 20.86
CA CYS A 598 -4.42 38.65 20.26
C CYS A 598 -4.59 37.17 19.92
N ALA A 599 -5.77 36.62 20.17
CA ALA A 599 -6.11 35.26 19.75
C ALA A 599 -7.62 35.04 19.67
N ARG A 600 -8.00 34.01 18.92
CA ARG A 600 -9.34 33.43 19.01
C ARG A 600 -9.45 32.59 20.29
N THR A 601 -10.54 32.76 21.02
CA THR A 601 -10.85 32.02 22.25
C THR A 601 -12.22 31.35 22.16
N ALA A 602 -12.57 30.53 23.16
CA ALA A 602 -13.93 29.99 23.32
C ALA A 602 -15.03 31.08 23.43
N ARG A 603 -14.65 32.33 23.75
CA ARG A 603 -15.56 33.46 23.93
C ARG A 603 -15.57 34.42 22.74
N GLY A 604 -14.85 34.09 21.67
CA GLY A 604 -14.59 34.95 20.52
C GLY A 604 -13.17 35.49 20.50
N PHE A 605 -12.94 36.46 19.62
CA PHE A 605 -11.63 37.09 19.46
C PHE A 605 -11.36 38.06 20.63
N GLU A 606 -10.16 37.98 21.21
CA GLU A 606 -9.72 38.83 22.32
C GLU A 606 -8.29 39.33 22.06
N CYS A 607 -8.06 40.63 22.27
CA CYS A 607 -6.74 41.25 22.26
C CYS A 607 -6.44 41.83 23.65
N HIS A 608 -5.37 41.35 24.29
CA HIS A 608 -4.94 41.83 25.59
C HIS A 608 -3.86 42.90 25.40
N PRO A 609 -4.13 44.16 25.79
CA PRO A 609 -3.18 45.25 25.60
C PRO A 609 -1.93 45.06 26.44
N ALA A 610 -0.77 45.28 25.85
CA ALA A 610 0.51 45.17 26.52
C ALA A 610 0.74 46.38 27.45
N GLY A 611 1.20 46.11 28.67
CA GLY A 611 1.42 47.14 29.67
C GLY A 611 2.73 46.95 30.41
N THR A 612 3.13 47.98 31.16
CA THR A 612 4.42 48.02 31.89
C THR A 612 4.66 46.90 32.92
N ARG A 613 3.65 46.10 33.26
CA ARG A 613 3.76 45.00 34.25
C ARG A 613 3.08 43.71 33.81
N GLY A 614 2.77 43.58 32.52
CA GLY A 614 1.96 42.50 31.96
C GLY A 614 0.78 43.04 31.17
N PHE A 615 -0.18 42.17 30.88
CA PHE A 615 -1.24 42.46 29.92
C PHE A 615 -2.56 42.85 30.60
N GLY A 616 -3.29 43.80 30.00
CA GLY A 616 -4.54 44.34 30.52
C GLY A 616 -5.78 43.48 30.28
N ASP A 617 -6.95 44.02 30.66
CA ASP A 617 -8.25 43.43 30.31
C ASP A 617 -8.43 43.45 28.78
N PRO A 618 -9.02 42.40 28.16
CA PRO A 618 -9.02 42.27 26.72
C PRO A 618 -10.01 43.22 26.04
N TYR A 619 -9.57 43.81 24.94
CA TYR A 619 -10.43 44.33 23.88
C TYR A 619 -11.18 43.15 23.25
N ARG A 620 -12.51 43.25 23.19
CA ARG A 620 -13.37 42.19 22.67
C ARG A 620 -13.64 42.39 21.20
N GLY A 621 -13.56 41.30 20.44
CA GLY A 621 -13.93 41.24 19.04
C GLY A 621 -15.19 40.39 18.78
N PRO A 622 -15.39 39.95 17.53
CA PRO A 622 -16.51 39.11 17.13
C PRO A 622 -16.52 37.75 17.84
N ALA A 623 -17.69 37.12 17.85
CA ALA A 623 -17.95 35.90 18.62
C ALA A 623 -17.19 34.66 18.10
N MET A 624 -16.91 34.60 16.79
CA MET A 624 -16.11 33.55 16.12
C MET A 624 -16.35 32.13 16.66
N THR A 625 -17.62 31.73 16.75
CA THR A 625 -18.01 30.51 17.46
C THR A 625 -17.79 29.25 16.63
N ALA A 626 -17.59 28.10 17.29
CA ALA A 626 -17.54 26.80 16.60
C ALA A 626 -18.84 26.53 15.81
N SER A 627 -20.00 26.95 16.32
CA SER A 627 -21.28 26.83 15.59
C SER A 627 -21.35 27.64 14.29
N GLU A 628 -20.45 28.61 14.11
CA GLU A 628 -20.30 29.40 12.88
C GLU A 628 -19.17 28.87 11.98
N GLY A 629 -18.53 27.73 12.35
CA GLY A 629 -17.47 27.06 11.60
C GLY A 629 -16.05 27.51 11.94
N TRP A 630 -15.85 28.30 13.00
CA TRP A 630 -14.52 28.86 13.33
C TRP A 630 -13.53 27.85 13.95
N ASP A 631 -13.92 26.59 14.05
CA ASP A 631 -13.06 25.43 14.24
C ASP A 631 -12.48 24.89 12.92
N GLU A 632 -12.91 25.41 11.76
CA GLU A 632 -12.39 25.00 10.45
C GLU A 632 -11.17 25.84 10.02
N PRO A 633 -10.11 25.21 9.45
CA PRO A 633 -8.91 25.90 8.96
C PRO A 633 -9.23 26.99 7.94
N SER A 634 -10.25 26.77 7.11
CA SER A 634 -10.72 27.71 6.08
C SER A 634 -11.19 29.06 6.64
N LEU A 635 -11.47 29.15 7.95
CA LEU A 635 -11.82 30.37 8.65
C LEU A 635 -10.71 30.81 9.62
N TYR A 636 -10.30 29.99 10.58
CA TYR A 636 -9.37 30.46 11.63
C TYR A 636 -7.97 30.80 11.09
N ALA A 637 -7.51 30.13 10.03
CA ALA A 637 -6.21 30.43 9.42
C ALA A 637 -6.18 31.78 8.68
N THR A 638 -7.36 32.39 8.48
CA THR A 638 -7.51 33.67 7.77
C THR A 638 -7.49 34.90 8.68
N ILE A 639 -7.45 34.74 10.01
CA ILE A 639 -7.54 35.85 11.00
C ILE A 639 -6.30 36.74 11.00
N ARG A 640 -6.35 37.89 10.31
CA ARG A 640 -5.28 38.90 10.16
C ARG A 640 -5.51 40.12 11.06
N LEU A 641 -4.42 40.78 11.45
CA LEU A 641 -4.42 42.07 12.11
C LEU A 641 -3.65 43.08 11.24
N ALA A 642 -4.30 44.16 10.83
CA ALA A 642 -3.70 45.19 10.00
C ALA A 642 -4.51 46.49 10.07
N ASP A 643 -3.87 47.65 9.91
CA ASP A 643 -4.54 48.96 9.85
C ASP A 643 -5.22 49.13 8.49
N VAL A 644 -6.54 48.95 8.39
CA VAL A 644 -7.27 49.06 7.11
C VAL A 644 -7.98 50.40 6.97
N ASP A 645 -8.07 51.18 8.04
CA ASP A 645 -8.74 52.47 8.05
C ASP A 645 -7.78 53.69 8.14
N GLY A 646 -6.47 53.42 8.20
CA GLY A 646 -5.37 54.38 8.16
C GLY A 646 -5.25 55.23 9.42
N ASP A 647 -5.74 54.75 10.56
CA ASP A 647 -5.72 55.48 11.82
C ASP A 647 -4.48 55.16 12.70
N GLY A 648 -3.64 54.24 12.25
CA GLY A 648 -2.43 53.77 12.92
C GLY A 648 -2.66 52.64 13.92
N GLN A 649 -3.88 52.13 14.06
CA GLN A 649 -4.25 51.02 14.94
C GLN A 649 -4.55 49.77 14.11
N ALA A 650 -4.19 48.59 14.61
CA ALA A 650 -4.48 47.35 13.90
C ALA A 650 -5.95 46.93 14.04
N ASP A 651 -6.62 46.74 12.91
CA ASP A 651 -7.96 46.20 12.81
C ASP A 651 -7.95 44.67 12.66
N LEU A 652 -9.06 44.03 12.97
CA LEU A 652 -9.24 42.60 12.79
C LEU A 652 -9.86 42.31 11.44
N CYS A 653 -9.22 41.51 10.60
CA CYS A 653 -9.79 41.07 9.34
C CYS A 653 -9.79 39.56 9.22
N ALA A 654 -10.86 38.97 8.70
CA ALA A 654 -10.91 37.54 8.45
C ALA A 654 -11.94 37.19 7.38
N ARG A 655 -11.80 35.98 6.85
CA ARG A 655 -12.81 35.37 6.01
C ARG A 655 -13.94 34.81 6.88
N GLU A 656 -15.17 35.08 6.48
CA GLU A 656 -16.38 34.40 6.92
C GLU A 656 -16.94 33.56 5.75
N ARG A 657 -17.83 32.61 6.04
CA ARG A 657 -18.51 31.81 5.01
C ARG A 657 -19.23 32.68 3.95
N SER A 658 -19.70 33.86 4.33
CA SER A 658 -20.39 34.80 3.43
C SER A 658 -19.47 35.74 2.66
N GLY A 659 -18.20 35.89 3.03
CA GLY A 659 -17.30 36.88 2.44
C GLY A 659 -16.15 37.28 3.35
N PHE A 660 -15.29 38.20 2.91
CA PHE A 660 -14.26 38.80 3.75
C PHE A 660 -14.85 39.92 4.60
N THR A 661 -14.39 40.09 5.83
CA THR A 661 -14.88 41.12 6.74
C THR A 661 -13.74 41.65 7.59
N CYS A 662 -13.73 42.96 7.80
CA CYS A 662 -12.90 43.59 8.82
C CYS A 662 -13.77 44.23 9.91
N TRP A 663 -13.30 44.14 11.15
CA TRP A 663 -13.85 44.79 12.32
C TRP A 663 -12.84 45.84 12.78
N LEU A 664 -13.22 47.11 12.71
CA LEU A 664 -12.35 48.24 13.01
C LEU A 664 -12.20 48.44 14.51
N PHE A 665 -10.99 48.76 14.95
CA PHE A 665 -10.71 48.99 16.35
C PHE A 665 -11.13 50.41 16.80
N GLY A 666 -12.19 50.50 17.59
CA GLY A 666 -12.75 51.78 18.06
C GLY A 666 -12.13 52.31 19.37
N GLY A 667 -10.95 51.84 19.78
CA GLY A 667 -10.31 52.22 21.05
C GLY A 667 -10.81 51.46 22.30
N ARG A 668 -11.79 50.57 22.15
CA ARG A 668 -12.34 49.74 23.25
C ARG A 668 -12.62 48.28 22.85
N GLY A 669 -12.49 47.97 21.58
CA GLY A 669 -12.95 46.72 20.96
C GLY A 669 -13.19 46.91 19.47
N PHE A 670 -13.56 45.82 18.81
CA PHE A 670 -13.74 45.75 17.36
C PHE A 670 -15.24 45.83 17.00
N ASP A 671 -15.83 47.01 17.25
CA ASP A 671 -17.30 47.20 17.24
C ASP A 671 -17.86 47.62 15.87
N GLU A 672 -17.04 48.25 15.01
CA GLU A 672 -17.45 48.68 13.67
C GLU A 672 -17.04 47.64 12.63
N ARG A 673 -17.93 47.33 11.68
CA ARG A 673 -17.69 46.31 10.65
C ARG A 673 -17.68 46.96 9.27
N ILE A 674 -16.69 46.63 8.46
CA ILE A 674 -16.65 46.91 7.03
C ILE A 674 -16.68 45.60 6.23
N GLU A 675 -17.47 45.59 5.16
CA GLU A 675 -17.57 44.43 4.26
C GLU A 675 -16.41 44.44 3.26
N GLY A 676 -15.84 43.27 3.06
CA GLY A 676 -14.72 43.04 2.16
C GLY A 676 -15.10 42.53 0.78
N PRO A 677 -14.11 42.12 -0.02
CA PRO A 677 -14.36 41.44 -1.28
C PRO A 677 -15.14 40.12 -1.08
N PRO A 678 -15.77 39.59 -2.16
CA PRO A 678 -16.64 38.41 -2.09
C PRO A 678 -15.85 37.09 -1.95
N LEU A 679 -15.04 36.99 -0.89
CA LEU A 679 -14.20 35.83 -0.58
C LEU A 679 -14.95 34.75 0.23
N GLY A 680 -16.22 34.51 -0.08
CA GLY A 680 -17.09 33.55 0.64
C GLY A 680 -17.09 32.13 0.07
N ASP A 681 -17.79 31.21 0.73
CA ASP A 681 -17.89 29.79 0.33
C ASP A 681 -18.58 29.66 -1.05
N ASP A 682 -19.61 30.49 -1.30
CA ASP A 682 -20.32 30.52 -2.59
C ASP A 682 -19.41 30.90 -3.78
N ALA A 683 -18.28 31.56 -3.49
CA ALA A 683 -17.24 31.91 -4.46
C ALA A 683 -16.05 30.92 -4.44
N GLY A 684 -16.16 29.83 -3.68
CA GLY A 684 -15.18 28.75 -3.60
C GLY A 684 -13.91 29.10 -2.81
N TRP A 685 -13.98 30.06 -1.91
CA TRP A 685 -12.83 30.50 -1.07
C TRP A 685 -12.61 29.63 0.17
N ASP A 686 -13.40 28.59 0.36
CA ASP A 686 -13.21 27.54 1.36
C ASP A 686 -12.12 26.54 0.94
N ARG A 687 -11.63 26.63 -0.30
CA ARG A 687 -10.55 25.82 -0.85
C ARG A 687 -9.18 26.26 -0.35
N GLU A 688 -8.34 25.29 -0.02
CA GLU A 688 -7.01 25.47 0.57
C GLU A 688 -6.10 26.36 -0.29
N GLU A 689 -6.12 26.17 -1.60
CA GLU A 689 -5.32 26.94 -2.55
C GLU A 689 -5.67 28.44 -2.59
N ARG A 690 -6.76 28.84 -1.92
CA ARG A 690 -7.24 30.22 -1.85
C ARG A 690 -7.10 30.83 -0.48
N PHE A 691 -7.73 30.26 0.55
CA PHE A 691 -7.73 30.93 1.87
C PHE A 691 -6.33 31.01 2.48
N ARG A 692 -5.43 30.07 2.16
CA ARG A 692 -4.04 30.09 2.65
C ARG A 692 -3.19 31.18 2.00
N THR A 693 -3.61 31.74 0.87
CA THR A 693 -2.85 32.80 0.17
C THR A 693 -3.26 34.20 0.59
N LEU A 694 -4.22 34.35 1.52
CA LEU A 694 -4.67 35.65 1.99
C LEU A 694 -3.55 36.39 2.74
N ARG A 695 -3.30 37.64 2.33
CA ARG A 695 -2.30 38.56 2.86
C ARG A 695 -2.91 39.93 3.07
N MET A 696 -2.37 40.68 4.03
CA MET A 696 -2.70 42.08 4.28
C MET A 696 -1.43 42.91 4.11
N ALA A 697 -1.45 43.92 3.25
CA ALA A 697 -0.26 44.70 2.90
C ALA A 697 -0.65 46.05 2.28
N ASP A 698 0.07 47.12 2.56
CA ASP A 698 -0.12 48.41 1.86
C ASP A 698 0.58 48.34 0.50
N ILE A 699 -0.17 48.19 -0.60
CA ILE A 699 0.38 48.06 -1.96
C ILE A 699 0.28 49.35 -2.78
N ASP A 700 -0.35 50.40 -2.24
CA ASP A 700 -0.52 51.68 -2.94
C ASP A 700 -0.01 52.91 -2.18
N ARG A 701 0.55 52.68 -0.99
CA ARG A 701 1.20 53.63 -0.10
C ARG A 701 0.25 54.70 0.43
N ASP A 702 -1.00 54.32 0.70
CA ASP A 702 -1.99 55.21 1.30
C ASP A 702 -2.05 55.09 2.84
N GLY A 703 -1.26 54.18 3.41
CA GLY A 703 -1.22 53.89 4.85
C GLY A 703 -2.30 52.94 5.31
N ARG A 704 -3.06 52.32 4.41
CA ARG A 704 -4.05 51.29 4.70
C ARG A 704 -3.56 49.96 4.15
N ALA A 705 -3.78 48.90 4.91
CA ALA A 705 -3.49 47.56 4.48
C ALA A 705 -4.59 47.05 3.53
N ASP A 706 -4.19 46.72 2.32
CA ASP A 706 -5.01 46.09 1.30
C ASP A 706 -5.07 44.58 1.54
N VAL A 707 -6.11 43.93 1.02
CA VAL A 707 -6.21 42.46 1.07
C VAL A 707 -5.78 41.89 -0.27
N CYS A 708 -4.86 40.93 -0.25
CA CYS A 708 -4.39 40.25 -1.45
C CYS A 708 -4.51 38.73 -1.29
N ALA A 709 -4.90 38.03 -2.35
CA ALA A 709 -4.97 36.58 -2.37
C ALA A 709 -4.92 36.02 -3.80
N VAL A 710 -4.52 34.76 -3.95
CA VAL A 710 -4.47 34.06 -5.24
C VAL A 710 -5.87 33.59 -5.63
N ALA A 711 -6.29 33.95 -6.84
CA ALA A 711 -7.56 33.57 -7.47
C ALA A 711 -7.31 32.85 -8.80
N ASP A 712 -8.38 32.49 -9.54
CA ASP A 712 -8.25 31.74 -10.82
C ASP A 712 -7.47 32.48 -11.92
N GLU A 713 -7.33 33.80 -11.81
CA GLU A 713 -6.69 34.64 -12.83
C GLU A 713 -5.30 35.13 -12.42
N GLY A 714 -4.79 34.72 -11.25
CA GLY A 714 -3.58 35.32 -10.68
C GLY A 714 -3.75 35.75 -9.23
N LEU A 715 -2.72 36.39 -8.69
CA LEU A 715 -2.85 37.22 -7.49
C LEU A 715 -3.87 38.35 -7.76
N ARG A 716 -4.75 38.60 -6.80
CA ARG A 716 -5.69 39.73 -6.81
C ARG A 716 -5.58 40.46 -5.49
N CYS A 717 -5.54 41.79 -5.60
CA CYS A 717 -5.54 42.67 -4.45
C CYS A 717 -6.80 43.52 -4.49
N TRP A 718 -7.40 43.76 -3.34
CA TRP A 718 -8.50 44.69 -3.17
C TRP A 718 -8.03 45.78 -2.23
N ARG A 719 -8.07 47.01 -2.74
CA ARG A 719 -7.57 48.17 -2.02
C ARG A 719 -8.54 48.56 -0.90
N ALA A 720 -8.00 48.79 0.29
CA ALA A 720 -8.72 49.33 1.42
C ALA A 720 -9.11 50.79 1.16
N GLU A 721 -10.40 51.07 1.27
CA GLU A 721 -10.97 52.41 1.21
C GLU A 721 -11.65 52.69 2.55
N SER A 722 -12.00 53.96 2.78
CA SER A 722 -12.66 54.40 4.03
C SER A 722 -13.90 53.62 4.49
N ARG A 723 -14.52 52.77 3.63
CA ARG A 723 -15.72 51.97 3.94
C ARG A 723 -15.78 50.60 3.25
N GLY A 724 -14.67 50.05 2.78
CA GLY A 724 -14.67 48.75 2.11
C GLY A 724 -13.51 48.57 1.14
N PHE A 725 -13.68 47.63 0.21
CA PHE A 725 -12.62 47.12 -0.65
C PHE A 725 -13.05 47.11 -2.13
N ASP A 726 -13.57 48.26 -2.61
CA ASP A 726 -14.29 48.36 -3.88
C ASP A 726 -13.36 48.37 -5.12
N ILE A 727 -12.07 48.59 -4.93
CA ILE A 727 -11.11 48.72 -6.02
C ILE A 727 -10.24 47.48 -6.07
N GLU A 728 -10.43 46.70 -7.12
CA GLU A 728 -9.62 45.53 -7.39
C GLU A 728 -8.42 45.89 -8.27
N ILE A 729 -7.23 45.52 -7.80
CA ILE A 729 -5.94 45.69 -8.46
C ILE A 729 -5.49 44.33 -8.97
N PRO A 730 -5.26 44.17 -10.29
CA PRO A 730 -4.77 42.92 -10.85
C PRO A 730 -3.31 42.70 -10.46
N GLY A 731 -3.01 41.51 -9.93
CA GLY A 731 -1.66 41.06 -9.65
C GLY A 731 -1.04 40.24 -10.78
N PRO A 732 0.12 39.63 -10.53
CA PRO A 732 0.80 38.79 -11.51
C PRO A 732 0.01 37.52 -11.83
N ALA A 733 -0.03 37.14 -13.11
CA ALA A 733 -0.79 35.99 -13.59
C ALA A 733 -0.10 34.63 -13.40
N TRP A 734 1.18 34.60 -13.00
CA TRP A 734 1.94 33.36 -12.80
C TRP A 734 1.65 32.67 -11.45
N MET A 735 0.88 33.34 -10.59
CA MET A 735 0.30 32.78 -9.36
C MET A 735 -1.16 32.40 -9.65
N GLY A 736 -1.37 31.32 -10.42
CA GLY A 736 -2.70 30.91 -10.87
C GLY A 736 -3.29 29.71 -10.11
N PRO A 737 -4.46 29.20 -10.54
CA PRO A 737 -5.14 28.06 -9.92
C PRO A 737 -4.38 26.74 -10.05
N GLU A 738 -3.31 26.70 -10.85
CA GLU A 738 -2.33 25.62 -10.85
C GLU A 738 -1.43 25.57 -9.60
N TRP A 739 -1.48 26.58 -8.73
CA TRP A 739 -0.79 26.58 -7.44
C TRP A 739 -1.54 25.68 -6.46
N THR A 740 -1.32 24.38 -6.55
CA THR A 740 -1.96 23.39 -5.70
C THR A 740 -1.02 22.80 -4.65
N GLU A 741 0.29 23.03 -4.80
CA GLU A 741 1.30 22.44 -3.91
C GLU A 741 1.56 23.33 -2.68
N PRO A 742 1.76 22.74 -1.48
CA PRO A 742 2.08 23.48 -0.26
C PRO A 742 3.25 24.46 -0.42
N ALA A 743 4.29 24.07 -1.16
CA ALA A 743 5.47 24.90 -1.38
C ALA A 743 5.16 26.18 -2.16
N GLN A 744 4.18 26.13 -3.06
CA GLN A 744 3.70 27.29 -3.81
C GLN A 744 2.83 28.17 -2.90
N LEU A 745 1.80 27.59 -2.30
CA LEU A 745 0.85 28.31 -1.44
C LEU A 745 1.53 29.00 -0.24
N GLY A 746 2.53 28.31 0.33
CA GLY A 746 3.21 28.74 1.54
C GLY A 746 4.39 29.69 1.32
N SER A 747 4.74 30.01 0.09
CA SER A 747 5.92 30.81 -0.20
C SER A 747 5.62 32.23 -0.67
N LEU A 748 4.35 32.60 -0.84
CA LEU A 748 3.94 33.97 -1.10
C LEU A 748 4.27 34.88 0.09
N ARG A 749 5.21 35.80 -0.15
CA ARG A 749 5.60 36.90 0.73
C ARG A 749 4.98 38.18 0.22
N LEU A 750 4.15 38.78 1.06
CA LEU A 750 3.47 40.05 0.80
C LEU A 750 2.91 40.53 2.14
N GLY A 751 3.57 41.51 2.72
CA GLY A 751 3.24 41.99 4.06
C GLY A 751 4.16 43.12 4.46
N GLY A 752 3.64 44.07 5.22
CA GLY A 752 4.36 45.31 5.53
C GLY A 752 3.41 46.50 5.53
N GLY A 753 3.97 47.70 5.54
CA GLY A 753 3.21 48.96 5.54
C GLY A 753 3.09 49.66 6.89
N ARG A 754 3.79 49.21 7.94
CA ARG A 754 3.94 50.05 9.14
C ARG A 754 4.68 51.32 8.74
N PRO A 755 4.17 52.53 9.04
CA PRO A 755 4.95 53.74 8.83
C PRO A 755 6.21 53.63 9.67
N ARG A 756 7.36 53.45 9.02
CA ARG A 756 8.66 53.53 9.69
C ARG A 756 8.70 54.84 10.46
N ASN A 757 8.97 54.76 11.75
CA ASN A 757 9.02 55.93 12.61
C ASN A 757 9.95 56.98 11.97
N PRO A 758 9.48 58.20 11.63
CA PRO A 758 10.27 59.18 10.87
C PRO A 758 11.56 59.66 11.56
N LEU A 759 11.85 59.19 12.77
CA LEU A 759 13.04 59.54 13.54
C LEU A 759 14.31 58.81 13.09
N THR A 760 14.20 57.85 12.17
CA THR A 760 15.34 57.18 11.49
C THR A 760 15.47 57.60 10.02
N GLU A 761 15.07 58.83 9.65
CA GLU A 761 15.69 59.46 8.48
C GLU A 761 17.20 59.59 8.75
N PHE A 762 17.96 58.74 8.06
CA PHE A 762 19.42 58.65 8.08
C PHE A 762 20.10 60.01 8.25
N VAL A 763 20.83 60.14 9.36
CA VAL A 763 22.01 61.00 9.38
C VAL A 763 22.99 60.37 8.41
N ASP A 764 23.11 60.98 7.22
CA ASP A 764 24.17 60.69 6.25
C ASP A 764 25.54 60.51 6.95
N PRO A 765 26.11 59.29 6.98
CA PRO A 765 27.40 59.04 7.63
C PRO A 765 28.57 59.67 6.85
N HIS A 766 28.34 60.26 5.67
CA HIS A 766 29.37 60.95 4.88
C HIS A 766 29.46 62.46 5.16
N ALA A 767 28.64 63.02 6.06
CA ALA A 767 28.77 64.40 6.49
C ALA A 767 29.86 64.64 7.57
N ALA A 768 30.53 63.59 8.04
CA ALA A 768 31.52 63.65 9.12
C ALA A 768 32.98 63.48 8.69
N GLU A 769 33.38 63.98 7.50
CA GLU A 769 34.78 64.30 7.24
C GLU A 769 34.93 65.75 6.76
N GLY A 770 35.59 66.54 7.60
CA GLY A 770 35.67 67.99 7.48
C GLY A 770 36.43 68.49 6.25
N GLY A 771 35.81 69.42 5.54
CA GLY A 771 36.47 70.42 4.71
C GLY A 771 35.95 71.81 5.06
N CYS A 772 36.70 72.58 5.84
CA CYS A 772 36.41 73.97 6.14
C CYS A 772 36.22 74.81 4.86
N GLY A 773 35.00 75.31 4.63
CA GLY A 773 34.70 76.28 3.58
C GLY A 773 33.72 77.34 4.08
N CYS A 774 34.23 78.53 4.38
CA CYS A 774 33.41 79.66 4.81
C CYS A 774 32.42 80.12 3.73
N ALA A 775 31.14 80.25 4.06
CA ALA A 775 30.22 81.16 3.36
C ALA A 775 29.11 81.70 4.29
N THR A 776 28.98 83.02 4.26
CA THR A 776 28.14 83.92 5.08
C THR A 776 26.61 83.76 4.90
N PRO A 777 25.78 84.13 5.90
CA PRO A 777 24.32 84.04 5.81
C PRO A 777 23.71 85.20 5.02
N GLY A 778 22.98 84.89 3.95
CA GLY A 778 22.34 85.87 3.06
C GLY A 778 20.85 85.60 2.83
N ARG A 779 20.01 86.43 3.46
CA ARG A 779 18.69 86.94 3.01
C ARG A 779 17.53 85.96 2.78
N ARG A 780 16.53 86.08 3.66
CA ARG A 780 15.10 85.82 3.40
C ARG A 780 14.53 86.79 2.36
N PRO A 781 13.57 86.38 1.50
CA PRO A 781 12.62 87.28 0.89
C PRO A 781 11.29 87.36 1.70
N PRO A 782 10.54 88.47 1.61
CA PRO A 782 9.36 88.75 2.43
C PRO A 782 8.04 88.64 1.65
N GLY A 783 6.92 88.52 2.39
CA GLY A 783 5.65 89.13 1.98
C GLY A 783 4.41 88.27 2.20
N GLY A 784 3.55 88.68 3.15
CA GLY A 784 2.19 88.17 3.31
C GLY A 784 1.58 88.56 4.66
N ALA A 785 0.92 89.71 4.70
CA ALA A 785 0.40 90.38 5.89
C ALA A 785 -0.94 89.81 6.41
N GLY A 786 -1.21 89.98 7.71
CA GLY A 786 -2.55 89.83 8.28
C GLY A 786 -2.60 89.90 9.81
N ALA A 787 -2.94 91.05 10.37
CA ALA A 787 -3.01 91.37 11.80
C ALA A 787 -4.17 90.68 12.54
N LEU A 788 -4.02 90.37 13.86
CA LEU A 788 -4.76 91.02 14.96
C LEU A 788 -4.40 90.45 16.37
N LEU A 789 -3.88 91.36 17.22
CA LEU A 789 -4.18 91.62 18.64
C LEU A 789 -4.23 90.50 19.73
N LEU A 790 -3.16 90.54 20.54
CA LEU A 790 -3.04 90.35 22.00
C LEU A 790 -4.31 90.43 22.89
N VAL A 791 -4.43 89.47 23.83
CA VAL A 791 -4.96 89.71 25.19
C VAL A 791 -4.10 88.94 26.22
N PHE A 792 -3.70 89.67 27.26
CA PHE A 792 -2.92 89.28 28.45
C PHE A 792 -3.68 88.34 29.41
N GLY A 793 -2.96 87.57 30.24
CA GLY A 793 -3.51 87.09 31.51
C GLY A 793 -2.75 85.98 32.26
N TRP A 794 -1.61 86.32 32.87
CA TRP A 794 -0.98 85.55 33.95
C TRP A 794 -1.85 85.57 35.22
N VAL A 795 -2.10 84.43 35.88
CA VAL A 795 -2.26 84.35 37.35
C VAL A 795 -1.68 83.04 37.89
N LEU A 796 -0.55 83.18 38.58
CA LEU A 796 -0.04 82.26 39.60
C LEU A 796 -0.65 82.65 40.96
N TRP A 797 -1.20 81.71 41.72
CA TRP A 797 -1.15 81.81 43.19
C TRP A 797 -1.06 80.44 43.90
N ARG A 798 0.11 80.23 44.51
CA ARG A 798 0.42 79.28 45.59
C ARG A 798 -0.30 79.65 46.89
N ARG A 799 -0.55 78.64 47.74
CA ARG A 799 -0.23 78.52 49.20
C ARG A 799 -1.15 77.42 49.78
N ARG A 800 -0.79 76.54 50.71
CA ARG A 800 0.29 76.28 51.70
C ARG A 800 0.00 74.84 52.21
N ARG A 801 0.91 73.99 52.65
CA ARG A 801 2.10 74.14 53.50
C ARG A 801 3.17 73.15 53.11
#